data_AF-A0A6N7JSF6-F1
#
_entry.id   AF-A0A6N7JSF6-F1
#
_cell.length_a   1.000
_cell.length_b   1.000
_cell.length_c   1.000
_cell.angle_alpha   90.00
_cell.angle_beta   90.00
_cell.angle_gamma   90.00
#
_symmetry.space_group_name_H-M   'P 1'
#
loop_
_entity.id
_entity.type
_entity.pdbx_description
1 polymer ?
#
loop_
_entity_poly.entity_id
_entity_poly.type
_entity_poly.pdbx_seq_one_letter_code
_entity_poly.pdbx_strand_id
1 'polypeptide(L)'
;MEMAKQQQRPAQPPAVSVQAAGMSLRSPHTERIVQLAEAANTGAATNRLAGLAVAANGGGGAVNRVIVQRMQTGDDLDSVGAGEQVSNTMASTRGAEHVDNSCYVASILNLVAATPGYRDLFDPLITPVAEDSPGHRLQAAISPLVQVIAGGGTVRAEPMRAVIGLLAEMGIIQGAETEQQDATQILMGILARLPSLDQRLRTRESRQYDNGETTADDQSHDILQIFAHGQRTLEEALAAEFVSNRPVVDGVENPHNVTRRAMSFPPVLSIAVGRASPNDAIDMPMTFTVPAEIMHDGQPGPRYQLQGFIARNTFSHLSGGHYVAIVRGDQEKWFESDDMGQAKGETEPGIFTPQTREIDLPTHTVGGNRGAAWTMATLYTYVRVEDQDTARVNIGQLPPPIVDHLDADLDSGKQIPSYMKDQIKELMVFSSGSTRPAKVEMPDHSLKVMKYGKDEDHLLTEVLSNKLYQAAGIGTLKTELIRVYEDQNDTVGKLAQITDYVENVQAPDMVDLMQSPDFARHVGTDMVFANWDLFKTDNWMKVGGRMVRSDNGGALDRRAQGDLKSKEEWSGEDVKEFSSMRQKENSPYRNLTDKEIADSIRTLAFTLTPDRIDRAMAAAHFPEKKREELKKILLDRIDRAIAYADRIYPMAKTITVDKGWSMVPKPKEAETDEPLDPIEELRKLGWTNLPGFPLLEGEAKGLFRRAPSFDAPHFMSFEPSETLFKPPEVNGRTNNPNERLPLVGPEELLNKRQFGGGVRESLVNSLPRIRTGRLVRRMSDGEKAAFEKAASAKSIEEIVALLFPTTGKGLRGEMVLSVNEPYVFEREKAAMLGKDYTGNEEKHDPKDYHWVMEIPVTEEMLRFLTDYCHVQAPYEGGKPAAFMGNPNLKNEGQAGGRGGEGGIPNVVLKREGFASFWHTVSEVRFVEAEDHLWKSRSNNDELVRARESQERQRKIEEAKKNKEDKKKFQENTDPYEGGLGLFGDD
;
A
#
# COMPACT_ATOMS: atom_id res chain seq x y z
N MET A 1 70.19 -30.16 -33.06
CA MET A 1 69.44 -30.53 -31.85
C MET A 1 68.26 -29.60 -31.68
N GLU A 2 67.23 -30.11 -31.02
CA GLU A 2 66.11 -29.51 -30.28
C GLU A 2 66.20 -28.01 -29.87
N MET A 3 65.10 -27.27 -29.66
CA MET A 3 63.67 -27.59 -29.83
C MET A 3 62.80 -26.32 -30.02
N ALA A 4 61.52 -26.53 -30.36
CA ALA A 4 60.35 -25.66 -30.11
C ALA A 4 60.36 -24.17 -30.55
N LYS A 5 59.36 -23.78 -31.35
CA LYS A 5 58.92 -22.39 -31.53
C LYS A 5 57.40 -22.28 -31.35
N GLN A 6 56.97 -21.24 -30.65
CA GLN A 6 55.56 -20.84 -30.56
C GLN A 6 55.04 -20.32 -31.91
N GLN A 7 53.74 -20.41 -32.14
CA GLN A 7 53.05 -19.75 -33.26
C GLN A 7 52.21 -18.57 -32.76
N GLN A 8 52.52 -17.37 -33.26
CA GLN A 8 51.59 -16.23 -33.37
C GLN A 8 51.42 -15.95 -34.87
N ARG A 9 50.23 -15.54 -35.32
CA ARG A 9 49.96 -14.84 -36.60
C ARG A 9 48.58 -14.13 -36.53
N PRO A 10 48.27 -13.16 -37.43
CA PRO A 10 47.75 -11.86 -36.97
C PRO A 10 46.46 -11.39 -37.70
N ALA A 11 46.12 -10.11 -37.56
CA ALA A 11 44.92 -9.46 -38.09
C ALA A 11 45.09 -8.76 -39.47
N GLN A 12 44.07 -7.99 -39.87
CA GLN A 12 44.00 -6.99 -40.98
C GLN A 12 43.76 -7.47 -42.44
N PRO A 13 43.20 -6.63 -43.36
CA PRO A 13 42.27 -5.48 -43.21
C PRO A 13 41.10 -5.49 -44.28
N PRO A 14 40.65 -4.42 -45.04
CA PRO A 14 39.19 -4.15 -45.16
C PRO A 14 38.59 -3.79 -46.57
N ALA A 15 37.25 -3.55 -46.60
CA ALA A 15 36.45 -2.60 -47.42
C ALA A 15 36.48 -2.57 -48.98
N VAL A 16 35.28 -2.61 -49.60
CA VAL A 16 34.88 -1.96 -50.90
C VAL A 16 33.38 -1.58 -50.86
N SER A 17 32.96 -0.54 -51.59
CA SER A 17 31.57 -0.05 -51.74
C SER A 17 31.14 0.16 -53.20
N VAL A 18 29.86 -0.03 -53.55
CA VAL A 18 29.28 0.33 -54.88
C VAL A 18 27.83 0.84 -54.74
N GLN A 19 27.38 1.73 -55.65
CA GLN A 19 26.03 2.32 -55.72
C GLN A 19 25.27 1.90 -57.00
N ALA A 20 23.94 1.75 -56.92
CA ALA A 20 22.94 2.00 -57.99
C ALA A 20 21.53 1.97 -57.32
N ALA A 21 20.55 2.86 -57.54
CA ALA A 21 20.06 3.60 -58.72
C ALA A 21 19.12 2.78 -59.64
N GLY A 22 17.83 3.13 -59.64
CA GLY A 22 16.80 2.55 -60.52
C GLY A 22 15.43 3.21 -60.31
N MET A 23 14.78 3.68 -61.39
CA MET A 23 13.52 4.44 -61.33
C MET A 23 12.32 3.68 -61.92
N SER A 24 11.15 3.94 -61.34
CA SER A 24 9.78 3.87 -61.90
C SER A 24 9.61 3.52 -63.39
N LEU A 25 8.70 2.58 -63.68
CA LEU A 25 7.84 2.62 -64.87
C LEU A 25 6.39 2.16 -64.54
N ARG A 26 5.44 2.41 -65.45
CA ARG A 26 3.98 2.42 -65.19
C ARG A 26 3.19 1.34 -65.96
N SER A 27 1.90 1.23 -65.64
CA SER A 27 0.73 1.13 -66.57
C SER A 27 0.06 -0.28 -66.76
N PRO A 28 -1.12 -0.42 -67.44
CA PRO A 28 -2.43 -0.43 -66.74
C PRO A 28 -3.54 -1.37 -67.32
N HIS A 29 -4.76 -1.32 -66.73
CA HIS A 29 -6.08 -1.75 -67.30
C HIS A 29 -6.25 -3.28 -67.63
N THR A 30 -7.45 -3.89 -67.80
CA THR A 30 -8.88 -3.49 -67.78
C THR A 30 -9.80 -4.69 -67.42
N GLU A 31 -11.05 -4.42 -66.98
CA GLU A 31 -12.39 -5.02 -67.35
C GLU A 31 -12.51 -6.42 -68.08
N ARG A 32 -13.62 -7.23 -68.04
CA ARG A 32 -15.07 -7.02 -67.71
C ARG A 32 -15.90 -8.35 -67.68
N ILE A 33 -17.19 -8.27 -67.26
CA ILE A 33 -18.38 -9.14 -67.67
C ILE A 33 -18.39 -10.60 -67.10
N VAL A 34 -19.49 -11.25 -66.65
CA VAL A 34 -20.95 -11.32 -67.01
C VAL A 34 -21.91 -11.12 -65.79
N GLN A 35 -23.23 -10.96 -65.99
CA GLN A 35 -24.30 -10.83 -64.98
C GLN A 35 -25.50 -11.79 -65.23
N LEU A 36 -26.45 -11.86 -64.27
CA LEU A 36 -27.86 -12.35 -64.37
C LEU A 36 -28.03 -13.89 -64.57
N ALA A 37 -29.05 -14.58 -64.03
CA ALA A 37 -30.13 -14.29 -63.07
C ALA A 37 -30.56 -15.62 -62.38
N GLU A 38 -31.64 -15.83 -61.61
CA GLU A 38 -32.82 -15.00 -61.25
C GLU A 38 -33.37 -15.39 -59.83
N ALA A 39 -34.67 -15.18 -59.57
CA ALA A 39 -35.33 -15.27 -58.26
C ALA A 39 -36.48 -16.31 -58.19
N ALA A 40 -36.79 -16.82 -56.97
CA ALA A 40 -38.16 -16.92 -56.40
C ALA A 40 -38.22 -17.77 -55.10
N ASN A 41 -38.58 -17.17 -53.95
CA ASN A 41 -39.94 -17.28 -53.40
C ASN A 41 -40.13 -16.39 -52.15
N THR A 42 -41.37 -15.99 -51.86
CA THR A 42 -41.73 -15.14 -50.71
C THR A 42 -42.84 -15.77 -49.85
N GLY A 43 -42.94 -15.38 -48.59
CA GLY A 43 -44.02 -15.81 -47.69
C GLY A 43 -43.98 -15.08 -46.35
N ALA A 44 -44.99 -14.25 -46.09
CA ALA A 44 -45.13 -13.49 -44.85
C ALA A 44 -46.59 -13.44 -44.41
N ALA A 45 -46.86 -13.56 -43.09
CA ALA A 45 -48.12 -13.10 -42.50
C ALA A 45 -47.99 -12.93 -40.97
N THR A 46 -48.60 -11.86 -40.47
CA THR A 46 -48.75 -11.50 -39.05
C THR A 46 -49.84 -12.30 -38.35
N ASN A 47 -49.84 -12.31 -37.00
CA ASN A 47 -51.10 -12.06 -36.27
C ASN A 47 -50.90 -11.55 -34.83
N ARG A 48 -52.01 -11.15 -34.17
CA ARG A 48 -52.07 -10.39 -32.89
C ARG A 48 -53.02 -11.01 -31.86
N LEU A 49 -52.79 -10.66 -30.58
CA LEU A 49 -53.76 -10.43 -29.49
C LEU A 49 -54.57 -11.59 -28.85
N ALA A 50 -54.58 -11.55 -27.50
CA ALA A 50 -55.59 -12.05 -26.53
C ALA A 50 -55.90 -13.57 -26.48
N GLY A 51 -56.29 -14.15 -25.32
CA GLY A 51 -56.36 -13.61 -23.94
C GLY A 51 -57.26 -14.46 -23.02
N LEU A 52 -57.20 -14.21 -21.69
CA LEU A 52 -58.04 -14.80 -20.60
C LEU A 52 -57.84 -16.30 -20.30
N ALA A 53 -58.23 -16.88 -19.15
CA ALA A 53 -58.25 -16.47 -17.72
C ALA A 53 -58.77 -17.66 -16.84
N VAL A 54 -58.81 -17.50 -15.49
CA VAL A 54 -59.59 -18.31 -14.50
C VAL A 54 -58.98 -19.70 -14.16
N ALA A 55 -58.85 -20.19 -12.90
CA ALA A 55 -59.20 -19.67 -11.54
C ALA A 55 -58.37 -20.31 -10.38
N ALA A 56 -58.37 -19.64 -9.21
CA ALA A 56 -58.41 -20.16 -7.82
C ALA A 56 -57.29 -21.11 -7.31
N ASN A 57 -56.82 -21.11 -6.04
CA ASN A 57 -56.97 -20.33 -4.80
C ASN A 57 -55.65 -20.50 -4.00
N GLY A 58 -55.27 -19.74 -2.97
CA GLY A 58 -55.84 -18.54 -2.33
C GLY A 58 -55.20 -18.27 -0.94
N GLY A 59 -55.11 -16.99 -0.53
CA GLY A 59 -54.59 -16.54 0.79
C GLY A 59 -53.06 -16.35 0.87
N GLY A 60 -52.51 -15.39 1.62
CA GLY A 60 -53.15 -14.25 2.31
C GLY A 60 -52.21 -13.58 3.33
N GLY A 61 -52.01 -12.26 3.24
CA GLY A 61 -51.17 -11.49 4.17
C GLY A 61 -50.95 -10.06 3.68
N ALA A 62 -51.33 -9.05 4.46
CA ALA A 62 -51.51 -7.67 3.97
C ALA A 62 -50.20 -6.87 3.82
N VAL A 63 -50.16 -6.04 2.77
CA VAL A 63 -49.28 -4.87 2.62
C VAL A 63 -50.16 -3.62 2.75
N ASN A 64 -49.63 -2.50 3.24
CA ASN A 64 -50.29 -1.21 3.08
C ASN A 64 -49.31 -0.13 2.60
N ARG A 65 -49.74 0.67 1.61
CA ARG A 65 -49.00 1.79 1.00
C ARG A 65 -49.89 3.04 1.03
N VAL A 66 -49.28 4.20 1.18
CA VAL A 66 -49.86 5.52 0.84
C VAL A 66 -48.87 6.14 -0.16
N ILE A 67 -49.11 6.09 -1.47
CA ILE A 67 -50.03 6.91 -2.29
C ILE A 67 -49.53 8.36 -2.45
N VAL A 68 -49.35 8.76 -3.71
CA VAL A 68 -48.95 10.10 -4.17
C VAL A 68 -49.93 10.57 -5.25
N GLN A 69 -50.50 11.77 -5.11
CA GLN A 69 -51.09 12.62 -6.16
C GLN A 69 -51.57 13.95 -5.52
N ARG A 70 -51.34 15.17 -6.05
CA ARG A 70 -51.84 15.66 -7.35
C ARG A 70 -51.34 17.09 -7.71
N MET A 71 -51.32 17.36 -9.03
CA MET A 71 -51.63 18.63 -9.73
C MET A 71 -50.84 19.94 -9.47
N GLN A 72 -49.96 20.22 -10.44
CA GLN A 72 -49.83 21.47 -11.23
C GLN A 72 -50.74 22.68 -10.92
N THR A 73 -50.08 23.83 -10.78
CA THR A 73 -50.41 25.09 -11.48
C THR A 73 -49.10 25.74 -11.92
N GLY A 74 -49.08 26.48 -13.03
CA GLY A 74 -47.97 27.35 -13.43
C GLY A 74 -48.42 28.81 -13.47
N ASP A 75 -47.47 29.74 -13.37
CA ASP A 75 -47.20 30.78 -14.39
C ASP A 75 -46.12 31.78 -13.89
N ASP A 76 -45.13 32.02 -14.75
CA ASP A 76 -44.31 33.23 -14.97
C ASP A 76 -43.46 33.97 -13.89
N LEU A 77 -42.44 34.64 -14.46
CA LEU A 77 -41.61 35.78 -13.98
C LEU A 77 -40.41 35.56 -13.04
N ASP A 78 -39.23 35.55 -13.68
CA ASP A 78 -38.05 36.38 -13.38
C ASP A 78 -37.78 36.82 -11.92
N SER A 79 -36.78 36.20 -11.29
CA SER A 79 -35.81 36.96 -10.48
C SER A 79 -34.44 36.27 -10.47
N VAL A 80 -33.37 37.05 -10.70
CA VAL A 80 -31.99 36.57 -10.60
C VAL A 80 -31.56 36.58 -9.13
N GLY A 81 -31.69 35.44 -8.47
CA GLY A 81 -31.11 35.22 -7.14
C GLY A 81 -29.59 35.14 -7.23
N ALA A 82 -28.87 35.98 -6.48
CA ALA A 82 -27.42 35.89 -6.38
C ALA A 82 -27.00 34.57 -5.72
N GLY A 83 -25.91 33.97 -6.18
CA GLY A 83 -25.39 32.73 -5.62
C GLY A 83 -24.96 32.91 -4.17
N GLU A 84 -25.59 32.17 -3.26
CA GLU A 84 -25.23 32.12 -1.84
C GLU A 84 -23.85 31.45 -1.71
N GLN A 85 -22.80 32.25 -1.46
CA GLN A 85 -21.47 31.72 -1.17
C GLN A 85 -21.51 30.98 0.17
N VAL A 86 -21.57 29.65 0.10
CA VAL A 86 -21.33 28.77 1.25
C VAL A 86 -19.91 29.01 1.73
N SER A 87 -19.75 29.76 2.81
CA SER A 87 -18.46 29.96 3.46
C SER A 87 -18.01 28.65 4.10
N ASN A 88 -16.91 28.07 3.62
CA ASN A 88 -16.24 26.94 4.25
C ASN A 88 -15.58 27.36 5.58
N THR A 89 -16.39 27.57 6.62
CA THR A 89 -15.94 27.60 8.01
C THR A 89 -15.48 26.20 8.43
N MET A 90 -14.48 26.08 9.33
CA MET A 90 -14.10 24.79 9.96
C MET A 90 -15.27 24.11 10.71
N ALA A 91 -16.10 23.37 9.98
CA ALA A 91 -17.21 22.59 10.51
C ALA A 91 -16.69 21.21 10.96
N SER A 92 -16.25 21.12 12.22
CA SER A 92 -15.45 20.04 12.79
C SER A 92 -14.11 19.83 12.08
N THR A 93 -13.01 20.25 12.72
CA THR A 93 -11.73 19.57 12.52
C THR A 93 -11.93 18.07 12.82
N ARG A 94 -11.21 17.20 12.12
CA ARG A 94 -11.13 15.78 12.45
C ARG A 94 -9.68 15.42 12.69
N GLY A 95 -9.43 14.64 13.73
CA GLY A 95 -8.07 14.26 14.13
C GLY A 95 -7.35 13.38 13.12
N ALA A 96 -6.11 13.04 13.46
CA ALA A 96 -5.36 11.99 12.80
C ALA A 96 -5.58 10.65 13.51
N GLU A 97 -5.66 9.55 12.76
CA GLU A 97 -5.80 8.19 13.30
C GLU A 97 -4.58 7.81 14.15
N HIS A 98 -4.84 7.19 15.30
CA HIS A 98 -3.84 6.66 16.20
C HIS A 98 -2.98 5.58 15.54
N VAL A 99 -1.65 5.66 15.71
CA VAL A 99 -0.69 4.66 15.22
C VAL A 99 0.28 4.29 16.33
N ASP A 100 0.01 3.15 16.95
CA ASP A 100 0.85 2.58 18.01
C ASP A 100 1.21 3.68 19.05
N ASN A 101 2.47 3.99 19.40
CA ASN A 101 2.72 5.02 20.43
C ASN A 101 2.64 6.51 19.96
N SER A 102 2.14 6.83 18.77
CA SER A 102 2.33 8.13 18.08
C SER A 102 1.41 9.31 18.47
N CYS A 103 0.65 9.24 19.57
CA CYS A 103 -0.29 10.31 19.98
C CYS A 103 0.34 11.71 20.09
N TYR A 104 1.64 11.80 20.34
CA TYR A 104 2.41 13.05 20.28
C TYR A 104 2.48 13.65 18.87
N VAL A 105 2.64 12.84 17.81
CA VAL A 105 2.63 13.30 16.40
C VAL A 105 1.23 13.74 16.01
N ALA A 106 0.20 12.98 16.39
CA ALA A 106 -1.20 13.35 16.16
C ALA A 106 -1.52 14.71 16.80
N SER A 107 -1.07 14.94 18.02
CA SER A 107 -1.24 16.20 18.73
C SER A 107 -0.51 17.36 18.05
N ILE A 108 0.73 17.15 17.58
CA ILE A 108 1.50 18.17 16.84
C ILE A 108 0.82 18.53 15.51
N LEU A 109 0.38 17.54 14.73
CA LEU A 109 -0.28 17.80 13.44
C LEU A 109 -1.58 18.61 13.59
N ASN A 110 -2.37 18.33 14.64
CA ASN A 110 -3.57 19.13 14.95
C ASN A 110 -3.22 20.56 15.39
N LEU A 111 -2.20 20.73 16.23
CA LEU A 111 -1.72 22.04 16.67
C LEU A 111 -1.22 22.91 15.49
N VAL A 112 -0.49 22.30 14.56
CA VAL A 112 0.00 22.94 13.33
C VAL A 112 -1.18 23.31 12.41
N ALA A 113 -2.11 22.40 12.16
CA ALA A 113 -3.28 22.65 11.31
C ALA A 113 -4.22 23.74 11.84
N ALA A 114 -4.32 23.89 13.16
CA ALA A 114 -5.10 24.95 13.80
C ALA A 114 -4.35 26.28 13.95
N THR A 115 -3.04 26.36 13.66
CA THR A 115 -2.23 27.57 13.87
C THR A 115 -1.80 28.17 12.53
N PRO A 116 -2.36 29.32 12.08
CA PRO A 116 -2.13 29.82 10.72
C PRO A 116 -0.65 29.99 10.34
N GLY A 117 0.16 30.69 11.14
CA GLY A 117 1.59 30.87 10.84
C GLY A 117 2.42 29.57 10.86
N TYR A 118 1.91 28.49 11.48
CA TYR A 118 2.49 27.15 11.31
C TYR A 118 2.03 26.49 10.00
N ARG A 119 0.76 26.63 9.57
CA ARG A 119 0.35 26.22 8.22
C ARG A 119 1.21 26.90 7.15
N ASP A 120 1.42 28.20 7.28
CA ASP A 120 2.22 29.02 6.36
C ASP A 120 3.67 28.50 6.27
N LEU A 121 4.26 28.08 7.39
CA LEU A 121 5.58 27.43 7.46
C LEU A 121 5.65 26.06 6.78
N PHE A 122 4.52 25.35 6.64
CA PHE A 122 4.44 24.08 5.92
C PHE A 122 3.93 24.20 4.48
N ASP A 123 3.32 25.32 4.08
CA ASP A 123 2.90 25.54 2.69
C ASP A 123 4.12 25.91 1.82
N PRO A 124 4.53 25.06 0.85
CA PRO A 124 5.68 25.34 -0.02
C PRO A 124 5.46 26.53 -0.96
N LEU A 125 4.22 27.00 -1.15
CA LEU A 125 3.91 28.20 -1.94
C LEU A 125 4.11 29.49 -1.15
N ILE A 126 3.97 29.44 0.18
CA ILE A 126 4.15 30.59 1.09
C ILE A 126 5.58 30.63 1.62
N THR A 127 6.10 29.46 2.03
CA THR A 127 7.44 29.29 2.60
C THR A 127 8.24 28.27 1.79
N PRO A 128 8.72 28.59 0.58
CA PRO A 128 9.52 27.67 -0.21
C PRO A 128 10.85 27.34 0.49
N VAL A 129 11.20 26.05 0.53
CA VAL A 129 12.51 25.56 0.99
C VAL A 129 13.25 24.90 -0.17
N ALA A 130 14.57 25.06 -0.22
CA ALA A 130 15.44 24.46 -1.24
C ALA A 130 15.21 22.93 -1.34
N GLU A 131 15.08 22.43 -2.57
CA GLU A 131 14.41 21.16 -2.88
C GLU A 131 15.12 19.92 -2.30
N ASP A 132 16.46 19.95 -2.18
CA ASP A 132 17.26 18.88 -1.54
C ASP A 132 17.32 18.96 0.00
N SER A 133 16.64 19.92 0.64
CA SER A 133 16.77 20.17 2.08
C SER A 133 15.92 19.23 2.96
N PRO A 134 16.34 18.95 4.22
CA PRO A 134 15.48 18.30 5.20
C PRO A 134 14.15 19.04 5.43
N GLY A 135 14.14 20.37 5.32
CA GLY A 135 12.92 21.18 5.42
C GLY A 135 11.93 20.91 4.28
N HIS A 136 12.41 20.81 3.03
CA HIS A 136 11.58 20.47 1.88
C HIS A 136 10.96 19.06 2.03
N ARG A 137 11.75 18.07 2.45
CA ARG A 137 11.24 16.71 2.75
C ARG A 137 10.16 16.71 3.85
N LEU A 138 10.33 17.52 4.90
CA LEU A 138 9.32 17.67 5.96
C LEU A 138 8.06 18.37 5.47
N GLN A 139 8.17 19.43 4.66
CA GLN A 139 7.00 20.09 4.05
C GLN A 139 6.21 19.12 3.17
N ALA A 140 6.89 18.41 2.24
CA ALA A 140 6.25 17.47 1.34
C ALA A 140 5.44 16.38 2.08
N ALA A 141 5.93 15.92 3.23
CA ALA A 141 5.25 14.91 4.04
C ALA A 141 4.17 15.47 5.00
N ILE A 142 4.39 16.66 5.60
CA ILE A 142 3.53 17.20 6.66
C ILE A 142 2.44 18.14 6.12
N SER A 143 2.76 19.02 5.16
CA SER A 143 1.82 19.98 4.56
C SER A 143 0.49 19.34 4.12
N PRO A 144 0.49 18.15 3.48
CA PRO A 144 -0.75 17.50 3.06
C PRO A 144 -1.63 17.04 4.23
N LEU A 145 -1.02 16.56 5.32
CA LEU A 145 -1.76 16.14 6.52
C LEU A 145 -2.37 17.34 7.23
N VAL A 146 -1.60 18.44 7.27
CA VAL A 146 -2.01 19.74 7.79
C VAL A 146 -3.19 20.31 7.00
N GLN A 147 -3.17 20.22 5.67
CA GLN A 147 -4.29 20.59 4.80
C GLN A 147 -5.53 19.71 5.04
N VAL A 148 -5.36 18.38 5.17
CA VAL A 148 -6.47 17.46 5.46
C VAL A 148 -7.15 17.80 6.79
N ILE A 149 -6.39 17.98 7.88
CA ILE A 149 -6.95 18.32 9.20
C ILE A 149 -7.60 19.70 9.19
N ALA A 150 -6.95 20.71 8.59
CA ALA A 150 -7.50 22.07 8.47
C ALA A 150 -8.78 22.12 7.62
N GLY A 151 -8.94 21.21 6.66
CA GLY A 151 -10.17 21.03 5.87
C GLY A 151 -11.26 20.19 6.55
N GLY A 152 -11.07 19.74 7.81
CA GLY A 152 -12.02 18.88 8.52
C GLY A 152 -11.99 17.41 8.10
N GLY A 153 -10.97 16.98 7.36
CA GLY A 153 -10.73 15.60 6.98
C GLY A 153 -9.94 14.82 8.04
N THR A 154 -10.12 13.50 8.06
CA THR A 154 -9.36 12.60 8.94
C THR A 154 -8.07 12.15 8.26
N VAL A 155 -6.92 12.36 8.91
CA VAL A 155 -5.63 11.80 8.45
C VAL A 155 -5.58 10.32 8.81
N ARG A 156 -5.32 9.45 7.83
CA ARG A 156 -5.30 8.00 8.02
C ARG A 156 -3.98 7.46 8.56
N ALA A 157 -4.03 6.27 9.14
CA ALA A 157 -2.92 5.57 9.78
C ALA A 157 -1.72 5.22 8.88
N GLU A 158 -1.88 5.20 7.55
CA GLU A 158 -0.76 5.01 6.59
C GLU A 158 -0.02 6.33 6.30
N PRO A 159 -0.71 7.42 5.89
CA PRO A 159 -0.16 8.78 5.89
C PRO A 159 0.58 9.15 7.19
N MET A 160 0.03 8.76 8.35
CA MET A 160 0.67 8.96 9.64
C MET A 160 1.99 8.16 9.79
N ARG A 161 2.01 6.87 9.42
CA ARG A 161 3.25 6.04 9.42
C ARG A 161 4.34 6.62 8.53
N ALA A 162 3.99 7.21 7.38
CA ALA A 162 4.96 7.83 6.50
C ALA A 162 5.68 9.02 7.17
N VAL A 163 4.94 9.89 7.87
CA VAL A 163 5.54 11.00 8.64
C VAL A 163 6.34 10.49 9.83
N ILE A 164 5.83 9.50 10.59
CA ILE A 164 6.57 8.87 11.70
C ILE A 164 7.91 8.30 11.21
N GLY A 165 7.90 7.54 10.11
CA GLY A 165 9.11 6.98 9.50
C GLY A 165 10.10 8.05 9.05
N LEU A 166 9.63 9.17 8.48
CA LEU A 166 10.48 10.30 8.11
C LEU A 166 11.11 10.99 9.33
N LEU A 167 10.34 11.19 10.41
CA LEU A 167 10.86 11.75 11.66
C LEU A 167 11.92 10.84 12.29
N ALA A 168 11.76 9.53 12.19
CA ALA A 168 12.74 8.55 12.65
C ALA A 168 14.02 8.56 11.79
N GLU A 169 13.87 8.60 10.45
CA GLU A 169 15.00 8.71 9.51
C GLU A 169 15.83 9.98 9.74
N MET A 170 15.18 11.10 10.07
CA MET A 170 15.83 12.36 10.41
C MET A 170 16.43 12.43 11.81
N GLY A 171 16.25 11.39 12.64
CA GLY A 171 16.67 11.38 14.05
C GLY A 171 15.91 12.37 14.94
N ILE A 172 14.70 12.78 14.53
CA ILE A 172 13.80 13.63 15.32
C ILE A 172 13.04 12.77 16.35
N ILE A 173 12.79 11.49 16.04
CA ILE A 173 12.31 10.49 17.00
C ILE A 173 13.21 9.25 17.05
N GLN A 174 13.26 8.61 18.21
CA GLN A 174 13.92 7.33 18.47
C GLN A 174 12.85 6.21 18.49
N GLY A 175 13.14 5.02 17.93
CA GLY A 175 12.23 3.87 18.01
C GLY A 175 10.82 4.10 17.43
N ALA A 176 10.72 4.17 16.10
CA ALA A 176 9.59 4.73 15.34
C ALA A 176 8.16 4.41 15.83
N GLU A 177 7.84 3.19 16.26
CA GLU A 177 6.47 2.80 16.64
C GLU A 177 6.30 2.45 18.13
N THR A 178 7.39 2.25 18.89
CA THR A 178 7.36 1.65 20.23
C THR A 178 7.57 2.60 21.40
N GLU A 179 8.29 3.72 21.22
CA GLU A 179 8.67 4.60 22.33
C GLU A 179 7.94 5.94 22.34
N GLN A 180 7.37 6.30 23.50
CA GLN A 180 6.74 7.60 23.71
C GLN A 180 7.78 8.68 24.03
N GLN A 181 7.67 9.81 23.35
CA GLN A 181 8.63 10.91 23.41
C GLN A 181 7.96 12.24 23.75
N ASP A 182 8.75 13.29 23.96
CA ASP A 182 8.22 14.60 24.33
C ASP A 182 7.79 15.40 23.10
N ALA A 183 6.51 15.79 23.04
CA ALA A 183 5.97 16.55 21.92
C ALA A 183 6.68 17.90 21.70
N THR A 184 7.29 18.48 22.73
CA THR A 184 8.12 19.70 22.64
C THR A 184 9.39 19.43 21.85
N GLN A 185 10.11 18.34 22.17
CA GLN A 185 11.36 17.97 21.52
C GLN A 185 11.14 17.67 20.04
N ILE A 186 10.01 17.05 19.72
CA ILE A 186 9.64 16.70 18.34
C ILE A 186 9.24 17.94 17.55
N LEU A 187 8.39 18.84 18.09
CA LEU A 187 8.08 20.09 17.41
C LEU A 187 9.34 20.94 17.21
N MET A 188 10.20 21.05 18.21
CA MET A 188 11.49 21.74 18.10
C MET A 188 12.37 21.10 16.99
N GLY A 189 12.46 19.77 16.96
CA GLY A 189 13.21 19.03 15.95
C GLY A 189 12.68 19.21 14.53
N ILE A 190 11.37 19.41 14.36
CA ILE A 190 10.73 19.73 13.08
C ILE A 190 10.99 21.19 12.69
N LEU A 191 10.70 22.15 13.57
CA LEU A 191 10.89 23.59 13.31
C LEU A 191 12.36 23.95 13.01
N ALA A 192 13.32 23.29 13.67
CA ALA A 192 14.74 23.47 13.44
C ALA A 192 15.21 23.08 12.01
N ARG A 193 14.37 22.40 11.21
CA ARG A 193 14.66 22.02 9.82
C ARG A 193 13.94 22.87 8.78
N LEU A 194 12.91 23.61 9.16
CA LEU A 194 12.25 24.59 8.31
C LEU A 194 13.11 25.87 8.20
N PRO A 195 12.98 26.65 7.12
CA PRO A 195 13.76 27.87 6.97
C PRO A 195 13.29 28.91 7.99
N SER A 196 14.24 29.68 8.52
CA SER A 196 13.91 30.82 9.38
C SER A 196 13.37 31.97 8.54
N LEU A 197 12.05 31.99 8.37
CA LEU A 197 11.30 33.26 8.38
C LEU A 197 11.60 34.01 9.70
N ASP A 198 11.17 35.28 9.81
CA ASP A 198 11.27 36.08 11.04
C ASP A 198 10.27 35.64 12.15
N GLN A 199 10.11 34.32 12.29
CA GLN A 199 9.27 33.62 13.25
C GLN A 199 10.06 32.95 14.38
N ARG A 200 11.31 33.39 14.65
CA ARG A 200 12.07 32.98 15.84
C ARG A 200 12.05 34.07 16.91
N LEU A 201 11.92 33.66 18.17
CA LEU A 201 12.17 34.52 19.32
C LEU A 201 13.67 34.83 19.36
N ARG A 202 14.05 36.10 19.19
CA ARG A 202 15.45 36.55 19.30
C ARG A 202 15.69 37.11 20.69
N THR A 203 16.79 36.75 21.33
CA THR A 203 17.13 37.19 22.69
C THR A 203 18.60 37.58 22.80
N ARG A 204 18.89 38.66 23.52
CA ARG A 204 20.26 39.08 23.87
C ARG A 204 20.57 38.65 25.29
N GLU A 205 21.60 37.84 25.47
CA GLU A 205 22.16 37.49 26.78
C GLU A 205 23.39 38.35 27.03
N SER A 206 23.29 39.29 27.97
CA SER A 206 24.40 40.12 28.43
C SER A 206 25.03 39.53 29.68
N ARG A 207 26.36 39.43 29.70
CA ARG A 207 27.14 38.98 30.85
C ARG A 207 28.03 40.11 31.33
N GLN A 208 27.83 40.55 32.57
CA GLN A 208 28.64 41.59 33.20
C GLN A 208 29.53 40.94 34.26
N TYR A 209 30.84 40.95 34.01
CA TYR A 209 31.86 40.31 34.84
C TYR A 209 32.34 41.26 35.94
N ASP A 210 32.78 40.72 37.08
CA ASP A 210 33.25 41.52 38.23
C ASP A 210 34.52 42.33 37.93
N ASN A 211 35.25 41.99 36.85
CA ASN A 211 36.38 42.79 36.33
C ASN A 211 35.95 44.06 35.56
N GLY A 212 34.65 44.27 35.34
CA GLY A 212 34.09 45.38 34.55
C GLY A 212 33.93 45.10 33.05
N GLU A 213 34.29 43.91 32.58
CA GLU A 213 34.06 43.45 31.21
C GLU A 213 32.58 43.17 30.96
N THR A 214 32.14 43.28 29.71
CA THR A 214 30.77 42.95 29.32
C THR A 214 30.75 42.29 27.95
N THR A 215 30.19 41.09 27.86
CA THR A 215 29.91 40.39 26.60
C THR A 215 28.40 40.33 26.36
N ALA A 216 27.99 40.17 25.10
CA ALA A 216 26.59 40.06 24.72
C ALA A 216 26.42 39.09 23.55
N ASP A 217 25.67 38.01 23.78
CA ASP A 217 25.41 36.95 22.81
C ASP A 217 23.95 37.04 22.32
N ASP A 218 23.74 37.20 21.01
CA ASP A 218 22.41 37.18 20.40
C ASP A 218 22.03 35.73 20.00
N GLN A 219 20.96 35.21 20.62
CA GLN A 219 20.43 33.86 20.44
C GLN A 219 19.09 33.92 19.70
N SER A 220 18.68 32.81 19.08
CA SER A 220 17.38 32.64 18.42
C SER A 220 16.77 31.30 18.79
N HIS A 221 15.48 31.28 19.13
CA HIS A 221 14.77 30.12 19.68
C HIS A 221 13.50 29.84 18.87
N ASP A 222 13.26 28.56 18.53
CA ASP A 222 12.03 28.08 17.89
C ASP A 222 10.87 27.88 18.89
N ILE A 223 11.20 27.52 20.14
CA ILE A 223 10.26 27.35 21.25
C ILE A 223 10.86 28.01 22.50
N LEU A 224 10.08 28.80 23.23
CA LEU A 224 10.48 29.39 24.50
C LEU A 224 10.24 28.40 25.64
N GLN A 225 11.30 27.94 26.30
CA GLN A 225 11.17 27.12 27.51
C GLN A 225 11.10 28.00 28.76
N ILE A 226 10.07 27.79 29.59
CA ILE A 226 9.91 28.42 30.91
C ILE A 226 9.73 27.33 31.99
N PHE A 227 10.00 27.67 33.25
CA PHE A 227 9.85 26.75 34.37
C PHE A 227 8.76 27.22 35.34
N ALA A 228 7.86 26.31 35.71
CA ALA A 228 6.77 26.54 36.66
C ALA A 228 7.22 26.65 38.13
N HIS A 229 8.53 26.68 38.40
CA HIS A 229 9.06 26.56 39.75
C HIS A 229 8.83 27.84 40.57
N GLY A 230 7.82 27.80 41.44
CA GLY A 230 7.38 28.92 42.29
C GLY A 230 6.53 29.98 41.58
N GLN A 231 6.40 29.91 40.25
CA GLN A 231 5.66 30.86 39.42
C GLN A 231 4.19 30.46 39.32
N ARG A 232 3.28 31.42 39.29
CA ARG A 232 1.82 31.20 39.21
C ARG A 232 1.24 31.64 37.87
N THR A 233 1.75 32.72 37.27
CA THR A 233 1.28 33.21 35.97
C THR A 233 2.38 33.17 34.91
N LEU A 234 1.97 33.24 33.63
CA LEU A 234 2.91 33.33 32.51
C LEU A 234 3.80 34.57 32.62
N GLU A 235 3.26 35.70 33.05
CA GLU A 235 4.00 36.96 33.24
C GLU A 235 5.08 36.83 34.32
N GLU A 236 4.78 36.16 35.45
CA GLU A 236 5.78 35.86 36.49
C GLU A 236 6.89 34.96 35.94
N ALA A 237 6.55 33.92 35.19
CA ALA A 237 7.53 33.01 34.59
C ALA A 237 8.38 33.65 33.47
N LEU A 238 7.81 34.56 32.69
CA LEU A 238 8.55 35.40 31.73
C LEU A 238 9.49 36.37 32.46
N ALA A 239 9.03 37.03 33.52
CA ALA A 239 9.88 37.90 34.33
C ALA A 239 11.04 37.11 34.97
N ALA A 240 10.79 35.89 35.45
CA ALA A 240 11.80 34.99 36.00
C ALA A 240 12.81 34.47 34.96
N GLU A 241 12.47 34.40 33.67
CA GLU A 241 13.40 33.96 32.61
C GLU A 241 14.22 35.11 31.99
N PHE A 242 13.67 36.33 31.95
CA PHE A 242 14.33 37.48 31.33
C PHE A 242 14.89 38.49 32.35
N VAL A 243 14.08 38.97 33.30
CA VAL A 243 14.44 40.09 34.19
C VAL A 243 15.42 39.68 35.29
N SER A 244 15.50 38.38 35.62
CA SER A 244 16.40 37.91 36.67
C SER A 244 17.88 38.16 36.32
N ASN A 245 18.55 39.07 37.02
CA ASN A 245 20.00 39.02 37.14
C ASN A 245 20.36 37.71 37.85
N ARG A 246 20.89 36.74 37.10
CA ARG A 246 21.37 35.46 37.67
C ARG A 246 22.87 35.60 37.96
N PRO A 247 23.29 35.67 39.23
CA PRO A 247 24.70 35.75 39.56
C PRO A 247 25.32 34.34 39.49
N VAL A 248 26.37 34.19 38.70
CA VAL A 248 27.13 32.94 38.57
C VAL A 248 28.31 33.02 39.55
N VAL A 249 28.14 32.47 40.75
CA VAL A 249 29.04 32.73 41.90
C VAL A 249 29.88 31.53 42.33
N ASP A 250 29.31 30.32 42.35
CA ASP A 250 29.98 29.14 42.92
C ASP A 250 30.80 28.36 41.88
N GLY A 251 32.07 28.09 42.20
CA GLY A 251 32.91 27.11 41.50
C GLY A 251 33.53 27.51 40.16
N VAL A 252 33.24 28.70 39.62
CA VAL A 252 33.71 29.15 38.28
C VAL A 252 34.82 30.20 38.40
N GLU A 253 35.86 30.11 37.56
CA GLU A 253 37.04 31.01 37.61
C GLU A 253 36.76 32.50 37.26
N ASN A 254 35.55 32.87 36.86
CA ASN A 254 35.19 34.24 36.50
C ASN A 254 33.71 34.55 36.82
N PRO A 255 33.39 35.02 38.04
CA PRO A 255 32.02 35.32 38.44
C PRO A 255 31.43 36.51 37.67
N HIS A 256 30.15 36.41 37.34
CA HIS A 256 29.45 37.40 36.53
C HIS A 256 27.94 37.36 36.73
N ASN A 257 27.28 38.48 36.41
CA ASN A 257 25.83 38.59 36.35
C ASN A 257 25.35 38.34 34.91
N VAL A 258 24.38 37.43 34.73
CA VAL A 258 23.71 37.20 33.44
C VAL A 258 22.37 37.93 33.43
N THR A 259 22.11 38.71 32.39
CA THR A 259 20.80 39.35 32.10
C THR A 259 20.34 38.93 30.70
N ARG A 260 19.09 38.48 30.54
CA ARG A 260 18.55 38.02 29.25
C ARG A 260 17.38 38.93 28.83
N ARG A 261 17.41 39.51 27.63
CA ARG A 261 16.30 40.35 27.12
C ARG A 261 15.82 39.88 25.76
N ALA A 262 14.51 39.97 25.52
CA ALA A 262 13.93 39.74 24.21
C ALA A 262 14.27 40.90 23.27
N MET A 263 14.81 40.56 22.11
CA MET A 263 15.13 41.48 21.01
C MET A 263 13.93 41.61 20.06
N SER A 264 13.27 40.49 19.75
CA SER A 264 12.06 40.43 18.93
C SER A 264 11.30 39.13 19.21
N PHE A 265 9.97 39.21 19.28
CA PHE A 265 9.10 38.04 19.35
C PHE A 265 8.60 37.62 17.94
N PRO A 266 8.19 36.36 17.76
CA PRO A 266 7.68 35.82 16.49
C PRO A 266 6.15 36.01 16.32
N PRO A 267 5.59 35.94 15.09
CA PRO A 267 4.13 35.91 14.86
C PRO A 267 3.41 34.75 15.58
N VAL A 268 4.05 33.57 15.59
CA VAL A 268 3.61 32.38 16.34
C VAL A 268 4.62 32.11 17.45
N LEU A 269 4.18 32.16 18.70
CA LEU A 269 4.99 31.94 19.89
C LEU A 269 4.57 30.63 20.57
N SER A 270 5.42 29.61 20.47
CA SER A 270 5.26 28.38 21.27
C SER A 270 6.07 28.43 22.56
N ILE A 271 5.44 27.99 23.64
CA ILE A 271 5.95 28.05 25.02
C ILE A 271 5.88 26.66 25.64
N ALA A 272 7.02 26.13 26.06
CA ALA A 272 7.15 24.86 26.75
C ALA A 272 7.27 25.08 28.26
N VAL A 273 6.46 24.38 29.05
CA VAL A 273 6.39 24.55 30.51
C VAL A 273 7.07 23.37 31.21
N GLY A 274 8.34 23.56 31.57
CA GLY A 274 9.08 22.67 32.47
C GLY A 274 8.54 22.73 33.89
N ARG A 275 8.49 21.58 34.58
CA ARG A 275 7.92 21.42 35.93
C ARG A 275 8.88 20.57 36.77
N ALA A 276 9.08 20.92 38.04
CA ALA A 276 9.88 20.12 38.98
C ALA A 276 9.00 19.16 39.81
N SER A 277 7.70 19.47 39.94
CA SER A 277 6.67 18.62 40.54
C SER A 277 5.41 18.58 39.65
N PRO A 278 4.63 17.49 39.67
CA PRO A 278 3.26 17.48 39.12
C PRO A 278 2.30 18.50 39.78
N ASN A 279 2.71 19.14 40.89
CA ASN A 279 1.95 20.24 41.50
C ASN A 279 2.37 21.63 41.00
N ASP A 280 3.48 21.75 40.25
CA ASP A 280 3.92 23.01 39.66
C ASP A 280 3.06 23.29 38.43
N ALA A 281 2.21 24.32 38.51
CA ALA A 281 1.31 24.70 37.43
C ALA A 281 1.26 26.22 37.29
N ILE A 282 1.48 26.68 36.05
CA ILE A 282 1.31 28.07 35.63
C ILE A 282 -0.11 28.24 35.08
N ASP A 283 -0.81 29.30 35.48
CA ASP A 283 -1.99 29.79 34.79
C ASP A 283 -1.56 30.50 33.49
N MET A 284 -1.80 29.84 32.36
CA MET A 284 -1.51 30.36 31.03
C MET A 284 -2.76 31.12 30.50
N PRO A 285 -2.70 32.44 30.31
CA PRO A 285 -3.87 33.25 29.99
C PRO A 285 -4.31 33.11 28.52
N MET A 286 -5.61 33.26 28.27
CA MET A 286 -6.21 33.25 26.93
C MET A 286 -5.72 34.38 26.00
N THR A 287 -5.32 35.53 26.56
CA THR A 287 -4.53 36.56 25.88
C THR A 287 -3.58 37.24 26.87
N PHE A 288 -2.36 37.57 26.47
CA PHE A 288 -1.43 38.40 27.26
C PHE A 288 -0.72 39.42 26.38
N THR A 289 -0.02 40.37 27.01
CA THR A 289 0.90 41.30 26.34
C THR A 289 2.29 41.08 26.91
N VAL A 290 3.30 41.02 26.04
CA VAL A 290 4.70 40.86 26.44
C VAL A 290 5.14 42.03 27.36
N PRO A 291 5.59 41.77 28.59
CA PRO A 291 5.98 42.83 29.53
C PRO A 291 7.11 43.71 29.00
N ALA A 292 7.00 45.04 29.17
CA ALA A 292 7.99 45.99 28.67
C ALA A 292 9.40 45.80 29.29
N GLU A 293 9.43 45.33 30.53
CA GLU A 293 10.66 45.00 31.27
C GLU A 293 11.47 43.85 30.68
N ILE A 294 10.85 42.91 29.95
CA ILE A 294 11.57 41.80 29.30
C ILE A 294 12.13 42.16 27.92
N MET A 295 11.71 43.28 27.34
CA MET A 295 12.17 43.78 26.04
C MET A 295 13.52 44.52 26.15
N HIS A 296 14.33 44.47 25.10
CA HIS A 296 15.65 45.12 25.05
C HIS A 296 15.58 46.66 24.99
N ASP A 297 14.52 47.20 24.38
CA ASP A 297 14.26 48.64 24.22
C ASP A 297 13.38 49.25 25.34
N GLY A 298 12.89 48.41 26.26
CA GLY A 298 11.98 48.82 27.33
C GLY A 298 10.58 49.23 26.87
N GLN A 299 10.18 48.93 25.63
CA GLN A 299 8.81 49.17 25.14
C GLN A 299 7.90 47.96 25.42
N PRO A 300 6.57 48.15 25.58
CA PRO A 300 5.63 47.05 25.62
C PRO A 300 5.76 46.18 24.36
N GLY A 301 5.93 44.88 24.53
CA GLY A 301 6.03 43.96 23.40
C GLY A 301 4.66 43.60 22.81
N PRO A 302 4.63 42.77 21.74
CA PRO A 302 3.40 42.42 21.04
C PRO A 302 2.38 41.69 21.93
N ARG A 303 1.11 41.74 21.50
CA ARG A 303 -0.01 41.08 22.17
C ARG A 303 -0.26 39.70 21.57
N TYR A 304 -0.49 38.70 22.42
CA TYR A 304 -0.71 37.32 22.03
C TYR A 304 -2.09 36.80 22.46
N GLN A 305 -2.61 35.86 21.67
CA GLN A 305 -3.83 35.11 21.93
C GLN A 305 -3.54 33.61 21.85
N LEU A 306 -4.05 32.83 22.81
CA LEU A 306 -3.88 31.38 22.82
C LEU A 306 -4.66 30.74 21.68
N GLN A 307 -3.96 29.96 20.86
CA GLN A 307 -4.48 29.28 19.68
C GLN A 307 -4.60 27.76 19.87
N GLY A 308 -3.71 27.18 20.69
CA GLY A 308 -3.76 25.76 21.02
C GLY A 308 -2.76 25.36 22.09
N PHE A 309 -2.88 24.15 22.61
CA PHE A 309 -1.93 23.53 23.51
C PHE A 309 -1.98 22.00 23.43
N ILE A 310 -0.88 21.33 23.77
CA ILE A 310 -0.82 19.87 23.90
C ILE A 310 -0.86 19.52 25.39
N ALA A 311 -1.82 18.68 25.76
CA ALA A 311 -1.92 18.05 27.05
C ALA A 311 -1.31 16.65 27.05
N ARG A 312 -0.58 16.31 28.11
CA ARG A 312 -0.13 14.95 28.41
C ARG A 312 -0.89 14.42 29.63
N ASN A 313 -1.44 13.22 29.54
CA ASN A 313 -2.08 12.51 30.64
C ASN A 313 -1.12 11.43 31.19
N THR A 314 -0.50 11.69 32.34
CA THR A 314 0.47 10.80 32.98
C THR A 314 -0.21 9.96 34.07
N PHE A 315 -0.65 8.75 33.69
CA PHE A 315 -1.30 7.81 34.61
C PHE A 315 -0.35 7.09 35.58
N SER A 316 0.96 7.11 35.35
CA SER A 316 1.96 6.57 36.28
C SER A 316 3.27 7.36 36.25
N HIS A 317 4.16 7.08 37.21
CA HIS A 317 5.49 7.71 37.30
C HIS A 317 6.55 7.06 36.39
N LEU A 318 6.15 6.14 35.49
CA LEU A 318 7.03 5.38 34.60
C LEU A 318 6.64 5.61 33.13
N SER A 319 7.55 6.27 32.38
CA SER A 319 7.73 6.31 30.91
C SER A 319 6.53 6.34 29.93
N GLY A 320 5.28 6.44 30.38
CA GLY A 320 4.08 6.38 29.54
C GLY A 320 2.99 7.38 29.96
N GLY A 321 2.33 7.97 28.98
CA GLY A 321 1.18 8.86 29.13
C GLY A 321 0.62 9.32 27.78
N HIS A 322 -0.70 9.49 27.69
CA HIS A 322 -1.38 9.85 26.43
C HIS A 322 -1.19 11.32 26.08
N TYR A 323 -1.17 11.68 24.80
CA TYR A 323 -1.11 13.08 24.34
C TYR A 323 -2.38 13.46 23.58
N VAL A 324 -2.92 14.64 23.89
CA VAL A 324 -4.15 15.19 23.29
C VAL A 324 -3.92 16.65 22.93
N ALA A 325 -4.32 17.08 21.73
CA ALA A 325 -4.28 18.48 21.33
C ALA A 325 -5.62 19.17 21.63
N ILE A 326 -5.56 20.34 22.25
CA ILE A 326 -6.71 21.23 22.42
C ILE A 326 -6.43 22.52 21.64
N VAL A 327 -7.28 22.81 20.66
CA VAL A 327 -7.05 23.85 19.65
C VAL A 327 -8.28 24.71 19.41
N ARG A 328 -8.08 25.93 18.94
CA ARG A 328 -9.11 26.92 18.65
C ARG A 328 -9.44 26.94 17.16
N GLY A 329 -10.71 26.80 16.81
CA GLY A 329 -11.19 26.91 15.42
C GLY A 329 -11.64 28.34 15.07
N ASP A 330 -11.93 28.58 13.79
CA ASP A 330 -12.24 29.92 13.22
C ASP A 330 -13.33 30.71 13.96
N GLN A 331 -14.29 30.00 14.57
CA GLN A 331 -15.45 30.57 15.29
C GLN A 331 -15.19 30.81 16.79
N GLU A 332 -13.93 30.89 17.22
CA GLU A 332 -13.50 31.04 18.63
C GLU A 332 -13.86 29.84 19.54
N LYS A 333 -14.47 28.78 18.97
CA LYS A 333 -14.76 27.49 19.59
C LYS A 333 -13.48 26.69 19.85
N TRP A 334 -13.47 25.91 20.92
CA TRP A 334 -12.37 25.02 21.28
C TRP A 334 -12.69 23.58 20.96
N PHE A 335 -11.69 22.87 20.44
CA PHE A 335 -11.77 21.50 19.99
C PHE A 335 -10.67 20.67 20.63
N GLU A 336 -11.05 19.58 21.29
CA GLU A 336 -10.14 18.56 21.79
C GLU A 336 -10.06 17.44 20.76
N SER A 337 -8.87 17.18 20.23
CA SER A 337 -8.57 16.09 19.30
C SER A 337 -7.82 14.98 20.01
N ASP A 338 -8.53 13.89 20.30
CA ASP A 338 -7.99 12.66 20.86
C ASP A 338 -7.96 11.58 19.76
N ASP A 339 -6.76 11.10 19.42
CA ASP A 339 -6.55 10.09 18.38
C ASP A 339 -7.08 8.69 18.78
N MET A 340 -7.23 8.42 20.08
CA MET A 340 -7.83 7.18 20.61
C MET A 340 -9.36 7.21 20.61
N GLY A 341 -9.97 8.38 20.74
CA GLY A 341 -11.43 8.55 20.67
C GLY A 341 -12.24 7.68 21.64
N GLN A 342 -13.40 7.18 21.19
CA GLN A 342 -14.18 6.16 21.92
C GLN A 342 -14.22 4.85 21.15
N ALA A 343 -14.06 3.74 21.86
CA ALA A 343 -14.30 2.40 21.34
C ALA A 343 -15.74 2.28 20.82
N LYS A 344 -15.91 1.75 19.61
CA LYS A 344 -17.15 1.84 18.83
C LYS A 344 -18.16 0.74 19.19
N GLY A 345 -18.49 0.65 20.47
CA GLY A 345 -19.24 -0.46 21.08
C GLY A 345 -18.32 -1.62 21.48
N GLU A 346 -18.85 -2.54 22.28
CA GLU A 346 -18.09 -3.61 22.94
C GLU A 346 -17.67 -4.77 22.00
N THR A 347 -17.90 -4.65 20.68
CA THR A 347 -17.86 -5.77 19.72
C THR A 347 -16.74 -5.73 18.68
N GLU A 348 -16.07 -4.60 18.46
CA GLU A 348 -14.99 -4.47 17.47
C GLU A 348 -13.68 -3.94 18.10
N PRO A 349 -12.78 -4.82 18.55
CA PRO A 349 -11.50 -4.42 19.12
C PRO A 349 -10.51 -3.99 18.01
N GLY A 350 -10.03 -2.74 18.08
CA GLY A 350 -8.83 -2.29 17.36
C GLY A 350 -8.98 -1.13 16.38
N ILE A 351 -10.20 -0.70 16.02
CA ILE A 351 -10.42 0.47 15.14
C ILE A 351 -10.87 1.66 15.98
N PHE A 352 -9.90 2.39 16.52
CA PHE A 352 -10.13 3.69 17.13
C PHE A 352 -10.39 4.73 16.04
N THR A 353 -11.60 5.28 16.00
CA THR A 353 -11.89 6.44 15.15
C THR A 353 -11.49 7.70 15.93
N PRO A 354 -10.53 8.52 15.46
CA PRO A 354 -10.08 9.69 16.18
C PRO A 354 -11.26 10.64 16.41
N GLN A 355 -11.46 11.06 17.66
CA GLN A 355 -12.55 11.95 18.02
C GLN A 355 -12.05 13.36 18.22
N THR A 356 -12.64 14.28 17.46
CA THR A 356 -12.59 15.69 17.76
C THR A 356 -13.91 16.09 18.40
N ARG A 357 -13.87 16.58 19.64
CA ARG A 357 -15.05 17.09 20.36
C ARG A 357 -14.92 18.59 20.58
N GLU A 358 -16.01 19.32 20.36
CA GLU A 358 -16.11 20.71 20.83
C GLU A 358 -16.14 20.70 22.36
N ILE A 359 -15.36 21.58 23.00
CA ILE A 359 -15.30 21.72 24.45
C ILE A 359 -15.49 23.19 24.88
N ASP A 360 -16.28 23.39 25.93
CA ASP A 360 -16.27 24.66 26.66
C ASP A 360 -15.05 24.67 27.58
N LEU A 361 -14.01 25.45 27.24
CA LEU A 361 -12.94 25.76 28.21
C LEU A 361 -13.52 26.71 29.28
N PRO A 362 -13.63 26.27 30.55
CA PRO A 362 -14.48 26.95 31.54
C PRO A 362 -13.82 28.16 32.21
N THR A 363 -12.62 28.56 31.78
CA THR A 363 -11.74 29.50 32.49
C THR A 363 -10.96 30.41 31.53
N HIS A 364 -10.68 31.64 31.97
CA HIS A 364 -9.83 32.59 31.23
C HIS A 364 -8.33 32.21 31.21
N THR A 365 -7.94 31.20 31.99
CA THR A 365 -6.60 30.61 32.06
C THR A 365 -6.68 29.10 31.84
N VAL A 366 -5.59 28.53 31.33
CA VAL A 366 -5.39 27.09 31.15
C VAL A 366 -4.19 26.66 32.02
N GLY A 367 -4.34 25.57 32.77
CA GLY A 367 -3.24 24.95 33.54
C GLY A 367 -3.50 24.82 35.05
N GLY A 368 -4.26 25.73 35.67
CA GLY A 368 -4.41 25.81 37.13
C GLY A 368 -5.33 24.77 37.82
N ASN A 369 -5.92 23.81 37.11
CA ASN A 369 -6.95 22.92 37.68
C ASN A 369 -6.38 21.77 38.55
N ARG A 370 -6.00 22.11 39.79
CA ARG A 370 -5.41 21.22 40.81
C ARG A 370 -6.24 19.97 41.16
N GLY A 371 -7.51 19.90 40.77
CA GLY A 371 -8.34 18.70 40.96
C GLY A 371 -8.04 17.56 39.98
N ALA A 372 -7.41 17.85 38.85
CA ALA A 372 -7.15 16.90 37.75
C ALA A 372 -5.64 16.69 37.52
N ALA A 373 -4.92 16.29 38.59
CA ALA A 373 -3.45 16.21 38.63
C ALA A 373 -2.78 15.26 37.61
N TRP A 374 -3.57 14.53 36.80
CA TRP A 374 -3.11 13.53 35.83
C TRP A 374 -2.92 14.11 34.43
N THR A 375 -3.72 15.12 34.04
CA THR A 375 -3.71 15.71 32.69
C THR A 375 -3.13 17.12 32.73
N MET A 376 -1.94 17.32 32.15
CA MET A 376 -1.21 18.57 32.20
C MET A 376 -0.80 19.06 30.80
N ALA A 377 -1.10 20.33 30.50
CA ALA A 377 -0.62 20.98 29.29
C ALA A 377 0.88 21.31 29.39
N THR A 378 1.68 20.78 28.46
CA THR A 378 3.16 20.88 28.44
C THR A 378 3.66 21.91 27.44
N LEU A 379 2.96 22.08 26.32
CA LEU A 379 3.29 22.98 25.22
C LEU A 379 2.08 23.83 24.87
N TYR A 380 2.25 25.14 24.78
CA TYR A 380 1.19 26.12 24.47
C TYR A 380 1.61 26.96 23.27
N THR A 381 0.71 27.19 22.32
CA THR A 381 0.97 28.00 21.12
C THR A 381 0.05 29.21 21.08
N TYR A 382 0.68 30.36 20.95
CA TYR A 382 0.05 31.66 20.84
C TYR A 382 0.26 32.25 19.45
N VAL A 383 -0.75 32.95 18.94
CA VAL A 383 -0.65 33.78 17.73
C VAL A 383 -0.73 35.24 18.14
N ARG A 384 0.07 36.10 17.50
CA ARG A 384 0.04 37.55 17.72
C ARG A 384 -1.29 38.14 17.24
N VAL A 385 -1.93 38.98 18.05
CA VAL A 385 -3.29 39.48 17.80
C VAL A 385 -3.36 40.29 16.50
N GLU A 386 -2.38 41.17 16.25
CA GLU A 386 -2.28 41.96 15.02
C GLU A 386 -2.00 41.12 13.75
N ASP A 387 -1.55 39.86 13.90
CA ASP A 387 -1.34 38.91 12.80
C ASP A 387 -2.56 37.96 12.58
N GLN A 388 -3.63 38.05 13.41
CA GLN A 388 -4.80 37.15 13.28
C GLN A 388 -5.77 37.55 12.17
N ASP A 389 -5.96 38.85 11.91
CA ASP A 389 -6.93 39.33 10.91
C ASP A 389 -6.42 39.16 9.47
N THR A 390 -5.09 39.21 9.25
CA THR A 390 -4.46 38.86 7.97
C THR A 390 -4.57 37.38 7.65
N ALA A 391 -4.50 36.51 8.68
CA ALA A 391 -4.55 35.06 8.56
C ALA A 391 -5.95 34.47 8.24
N ARG A 392 -7.01 35.29 8.23
CA ARG A 392 -8.40 34.86 7.95
C ARG A 392 -8.76 34.80 6.45
N VAL A 393 -7.83 35.07 5.55
CA VAL A 393 -8.06 35.14 4.10
C VAL A 393 -7.48 33.91 3.39
N ASN A 394 -8.18 33.39 2.36
CA ASN A 394 -7.71 32.38 1.39
C ASN A 394 -7.57 30.89 1.81
N ILE A 395 -8.34 30.38 2.79
CA ILE A 395 -8.55 28.91 2.93
C ILE A 395 -9.10 28.30 1.62
N GLY A 396 -9.92 29.04 0.87
CA GLY A 396 -10.55 28.60 -0.38
C GLY A 396 -9.68 28.66 -1.66
N GLN A 397 -8.36 28.83 -1.56
CA GLN A 397 -7.45 28.88 -2.72
C GLN A 397 -6.26 27.89 -2.66
N LEU A 398 -6.15 27.08 -1.60
CA LEU A 398 -5.06 26.11 -1.47
C LEU A 398 -5.24 24.94 -2.47
N PRO A 399 -4.16 24.49 -3.16
CA PRO A 399 -4.22 23.30 -3.99
C PRO A 399 -4.38 22.02 -3.13
N PRO A 400 -4.98 20.95 -3.67
CA PRO A 400 -5.31 19.77 -2.89
C PRO A 400 -4.06 18.93 -2.48
N PRO A 401 -4.17 18.11 -1.41
CA PRO A 401 -3.02 17.52 -0.71
C PRO A 401 -2.04 16.67 -1.53
N ILE A 402 -0.78 16.64 -1.07
CA ILE A 402 0.38 15.93 -1.66
C ILE A 402 0.77 14.65 -0.86
N VAL A 403 -0.13 14.03 -0.08
CA VAL A 403 0.10 12.69 0.51
C VAL A 403 -0.69 11.66 -0.28
N ASP A 404 -0.21 11.46 -1.50
CA ASP A 404 -0.48 10.25 -2.26
C ASP A 404 0.77 9.88 -3.07
N HIS A 405 1.36 8.70 -2.85
CA HIS A 405 2.41 8.14 -3.73
C HIS A 405 2.20 6.66 -4.10
N LEU A 406 1.08 6.03 -3.67
CA LEU A 406 0.70 4.66 -4.07
C LEU A 406 -0.73 4.55 -4.62
N ASP A 407 -1.69 5.36 -4.14
CA ASP A 407 -3.02 5.57 -4.77
C ASP A 407 -3.11 6.90 -5.57
N ALA A 408 -1.98 7.60 -5.73
CA ALA A 408 -1.86 9.01 -6.14
C ALA A 408 -2.50 9.42 -7.44
N ASP A 409 -2.58 8.48 -8.35
CA ASP A 409 -3.13 8.75 -9.66
C ASP A 409 -4.65 8.93 -9.61
N LEU A 410 -5.35 8.53 -8.53
CA LEU A 410 -6.74 8.10 -8.60
C LEU A 410 -7.83 9.11 -8.20
N ASP A 411 -7.50 10.34 -7.77
CA ASP A 411 -8.49 11.36 -7.38
C ASP A 411 -8.57 12.55 -8.37
N SER A 412 -9.78 12.82 -8.87
CA SER A 412 -10.05 13.66 -10.05
C SER A 412 -9.96 15.18 -9.84
N GLY A 413 -9.55 15.66 -8.66
CA GLY A 413 -9.60 17.09 -8.31
C GLY A 413 -8.41 17.95 -8.78
N LYS A 414 -7.24 17.36 -9.06
CA LYS A 414 -6.02 18.12 -9.39
C LYS A 414 -6.10 18.73 -10.80
N GLN A 415 -5.71 19.99 -10.97
CA GLN A 415 -5.58 20.58 -12.32
C GLN A 415 -4.41 19.92 -13.07
N ILE A 416 -4.58 19.68 -14.37
CA ILE A 416 -3.54 19.12 -15.23
C ILE A 416 -2.34 20.09 -15.25
N PRO A 417 -1.13 19.66 -14.81
CA PRO A 417 0.05 20.51 -14.75
C PRO A 417 0.35 21.20 -16.09
N SER A 418 0.68 22.49 -16.02
CA SER A 418 0.71 23.39 -17.17
C SER A 418 2.08 24.04 -17.31
N TYR A 419 2.64 23.98 -18.52
CA TYR A 419 4.01 24.43 -18.82
C TYR A 419 4.06 25.20 -20.14
N MET A 420 4.92 26.22 -20.21
CA MET A 420 5.32 26.83 -21.47
C MET A 420 6.34 25.91 -22.17
N LYS A 421 6.29 25.86 -23.50
CA LYS A 421 7.13 24.97 -24.31
C LYS A 421 8.63 25.23 -24.19
N ASP A 422 9.03 26.45 -23.87
CA ASP A 422 10.43 26.82 -23.61
C ASP A 422 10.96 26.32 -22.25
N GLN A 423 10.06 25.97 -21.33
CA GLN A 423 10.39 25.29 -20.07
C GLN A 423 10.61 23.78 -20.24
N ILE A 424 10.12 23.17 -21.33
CA ILE A 424 10.29 21.75 -21.64
C ILE A 424 11.41 21.58 -22.68
N LYS A 425 12.57 21.11 -22.22
CA LYS A 425 13.77 21.00 -23.04
C LYS A 425 13.75 19.67 -23.82
N GLU A 426 13.37 19.74 -25.10
CA GLU A 426 13.42 18.60 -26.01
C GLU A 426 14.87 18.14 -26.24
N LEU A 427 15.19 16.89 -25.88
CA LEU A 427 16.52 16.30 -26.00
C LEU A 427 16.67 15.44 -27.27
N MET A 428 15.62 14.71 -27.64
CA MET A 428 15.60 13.81 -28.79
C MET A 428 14.17 13.44 -29.19
N VAL A 429 13.78 13.64 -30.45
CA VAL A 429 12.56 13.02 -31.00
C VAL A 429 12.89 11.59 -31.43
N PHE A 430 12.10 10.61 -30.97
CA PHE A 430 12.25 9.22 -31.39
C PHE A 430 11.81 9.02 -32.85
N SER A 431 12.56 8.20 -33.59
CA SER A 431 12.24 7.84 -34.98
C SER A 431 11.21 6.70 -35.09
N SER A 432 10.92 6.03 -33.97
CA SER A 432 9.87 5.03 -33.79
C SER A 432 8.64 5.64 -33.09
N GLY A 433 7.47 5.02 -33.27
CA GLY A 433 6.19 5.45 -32.70
C GLY A 433 5.33 6.27 -33.68
N SER A 434 4.03 5.99 -33.73
CA SER A 434 3.06 6.61 -34.65
C SER A 434 2.84 8.12 -34.42
N THR A 435 3.14 8.57 -33.21
CA THR A 435 2.92 9.93 -32.68
C THR A 435 4.19 10.77 -32.58
N ARG A 436 5.36 10.21 -32.97
CA ARG A 436 6.70 10.83 -32.83
C ARG A 436 6.99 11.33 -31.40
N PRO A 437 6.96 10.44 -30.38
CA PRO A 437 7.28 10.83 -29.01
C PRO A 437 8.71 11.40 -28.90
N ALA A 438 8.96 12.19 -27.87
CA ALA A 438 10.25 12.84 -27.63
C ALA A 438 10.75 12.60 -26.21
N LYS A 439 12.05 12.33 -26.04
CA LYS A 439 12.74 12.46 -24.75
C LYS A 439 12.85 13.94 -24.43
N VAL A 440 12.33 14.34 -23.28
CA VAL A 440 12.39 15.70 -22.74
C VAL A 440 13.06 15.71 -21.38
N GLU A 441 13.65 16.85 -21.05
CA GLU A 441 14.00 17.25 -19.69
C GLU A 441 12.96 18.27 -19.23
N MET A 442 12.26 17.94 -18.15
CA MET A 442 11.22 18.78 -17.54
C MET A 442 11.86 19.86 -16.64
N PRO A 443 11.09 20.86 -16.15
CA PRO A 443 11.64 21.95 -15.32
C PRO A 443 12.26 21.50 -13.99
N ASP A 444 11.86 20.33 -13.47
CA ASP A 444 12.42 19.65 -12.30
C ASP A 444 13.68 18.80 -12.64
N HIS A 445 14.24 19.00 -13.83
CA HIS A 445 15.27 18.17 -14.46
C HIS A 445 14.93 16.68 -14.63
N SER A 446 13.68 16.27 -14.39
CA SER A 446 13.28 14.87 -14.60
C SER A 446 13.27 14.52 -16.10
N LEU A 447 13.78 13.33 -16.42
CA LEU A 447 13.78 12.82 -17.79
C LEU A 447 12.48 12.07 -18.06
N LYS A 448 11.72 12.56 -19.04
CA LYS A 448 10.42 12.00 -19.43
C LYS A 448 10.38 11.68 -20.92
N VAL A 449 9.43 10.86 -21.34
CA VAL A 449 9.00 10.71 -22.74
C VAL A 449 7.66 11.43 -22.89
N MET A 450 7.63 12.48 -23.72
CA MET A 450 6.44 13.25 -24.03
C MET A 450 5.81 12.77 -25.34
N LYS A 451 4.48 12.61 -25.35
CA LYS A 451 3.67 12.12 -26.49
C LYS A 451 2.42 12.99 -26.64
N TYR A 452 2.14 13.44 -27.87
CA TYR A 452 0.91 14.14 -28.21
C TYR A 452 -0.13 13.17 -28.81
N GLY A 453 -1.39 13.38 -28.47
CA GLY A 453 -2.52 12.67 -29.08
C GLY A 453 -2.84 13.16 -30.49
N LYS A 454 -3.65 12.38 -31.21
CA LYS A 454 -4.32 12.80 -32.46
C LYS A 454 -5.41 13.86 -32.18
N ASP A 455 -6.06 13.69 -31.04
CA ASP A 455 -7.11 14.52 -30.45
C ASP A 455 -7.00 14.36 -28.91
N GLU A 456 -7.54 15.28 -28.11
CA GLU A 456 -7.46 15.17 -26.64
C GLU A 456 -8.13 13.88 -26.14
N ASP A 457 -9.28 13.50 -26.70
CA ASP A 457 -10.00 12.29 -26.32
C ASP A 457 -9.19 10.99 -26.56
N HIS A 458 -8.40 10.90 -27.64
CA HIS A 458 -7.47 9.79 -27.88
C HIS A 458 -6.45 9.66 -26.75
N LEU A 459 -5.86 10.78 -26.35
CA LEU A 459 -4.86 10.84 -25.29
C LEU A 459 -5.45 10.50 -23.92
N LEU A 460 -6.68 10.96 -23.64
CA LEU A 460 -7.44 10.61 -22.43
C LEU A 460 -7.78 9.11 -22.40
N THR A 461 -8.15 8.48 -23.53
CA THR A 461 -8.30 7.02 -23.62
C THR A 461 -6.98 6.28 -23.40
N GLU A 462 -5.85 6.78 -23.91
CA GLU A 462 -4.54 6.13 -23.70
C GLU A 462 -4.10 6.18 -22.23
N VAL A 463 -4.20 7.34 -21.57
CA VAL A 463 -3.90 7.45 -20.14
C VAL A 463 -4.87 6.58 -19.33
N LEU A 464 -6.18 6.60 -19.64
CA LEU A 464 -7.16 5.74 -18.99
C LEU A 464 -6.82 4.24 -19.13
N SER A 465 -6.37 3.82 -20.30
CA SER A 465 -5.95 2.44 -20.53
C SER A 465 -4.79 2.05 -19.61
N ASN A 466 -3.80 2.93 -19.46
CA ASN A 466 -2.69 2.72 -18.51
C ASN A 466 -3.16 2.71 -17.04
N LYS A 467 -4.01 3.65 -16.63
CA LYS A 467 -4.58 3.69 -15.26
C LYS A 467 -5.42 2.45 -14.95
N LEU A 468 -6.16 1.89 -15.92
CA LEU A 468 -6.94 0.66 -15.75
C LEU A 468 -6.05 -0.59 -15.61
N TYR A 469 -4.94 -0.68 -16.36
CA TYR A 469 -3.95 -1.74 -16.13
C TYR A 469 -3.34 -1.62 -14.72
N GLN A 470 -2.94 -0.41 -14.29
CA GLN A 470 -2.42 -0.17 -12.95
C GLN A 470 -3.42 -0.54 -11.85
N ALA A 471 -4.69 -0.16 -12.00
CA ALA A 471 -5.77 -0.49 -11.08
C ALA A 471 -6.05 -2.01 -11.00
N ALA A 472 -5.82 -2.75 -12.09
CA ALA A 472 -5.82 -4.22 -12.13
C ALA A 472 -4.53 -4.86 -11.55
N GLY A 473 -3.58 -4.05 -11.08
CA GLY A 473 -2.27 -4.47 -10.53
C GLY A 473 -1.19 -4.77 -11.59
N ILE A 474 -1.42 -4.40 -12.84
CA ILE A 474 -0.59 -4.77 -14.00
C ILE A 474 0.47 -3.70 -14.26
N GLY A 475 1.70 -4.13 -14.53
CA GLY A 475 2.81 -3.22 -14.82
C GLY A 475 2.66 -2.47 -16.13
N THR A 476 2.51 -1.14 -16.05
CA THR A 476 2.72 -0.18 -17.13
C THR A 476 3.84 0.79 -16.76
N LEU A 477 4.25 1.66 -17.70
CA LEU A 477 4.96 2.88 -17.32
C LEU A 477 4.03 3.80 -16.52
N LYS A 478 4.57 4.62 -15.60
CA LYS A 478 3.79 5.71 -15.01
C LYS A 478 3.44 6.70 -16.12
N THR A 479 2.19 7.15 -16.16
CA THR A 479 1.63 8.04 -17.19
C THR A 479 0.95 9.21 -16.53
N GLU A 480 1.35 10.43 -16.86
CA GLU A 480 0.79 11.68 -16.35
C GLU A 480 0.34 12.55 -17.53
N LEU A 481 -0.66 13.41 -17.32
CA LEU A 481 -1.08 14.41 -18.31
C LEU A 481 -0.45 15.76 -17.98
N ILE A 482 -0.05 16.49 -19.01
CA ILE A 482 0.38 17.89 -18.92
C ILE A 482 -0.27 18.72 -20.03
N ARG A 483 -0.36 20.04 -19.86
CA ARG A 483 -0.81 20.99 -20.88
C ARG A 483 0.36 21.89 -21.28
N VAL A 484 0.76 21.81 -22.55
CA VAL A 484 1.93 22.52 -23.09
C VAL A 484 1.47 23.70 -23.95
N TYR A 485 1.87 24.90 -23.58
CA TYR A 485 1.54 26.15 -24.26
C TYR A 485 2.67 26.54 -25.22
N GLU A 486 2.35 26.85 -26.47
CA GLU A 486 3.37 27.17 -27.50
C GLU A 486 4.06 28.53 -27.24
N ASP A 487 3.30 29.53 -26.79
CA ASP A 487 3.78 30.84 -26.32
C ASP A 487 2.77 31.50 -25.36
N GLN A 488 3.10 32.66 -24.80
CA GLN A 488 2.27 33.36 -23.79
C GLN A 488 0.88 33.82 -24.28
N ASN A 489 0.61 33.80 -25.58
CA ASN A 489 -0.70 34.11 -26.18
C ASN A 489 -1.53 32.85 -26.49
N ASP A 490 -0.94 31.65 -26.38
CA ASP A 490 -1.70 30.41 -26.39
C ASP A 490 -2.53 30.35 -25.10
N THR A 491 -3.85 30.36 -25.26
CA THR A 491 -4.81 30.35 -24.15
C THR A 491 -5.49 28.99 -23.97
N VAL A 492 -5.20 28.04 -24.86
CA VAL A 492 -5.81 26.69 -24.86
C VAL A 492 -4.78 25.65 -24.45
N GLY A 493 -3.54 25.74 -24.94
CA GLY A 493 -2.49 24.76 -24.76
C GLY A 493 -2.82 23.41 -25.40
N LYS A 494 -1.79 22.59 -25.61
CA LYS A 494 -1.92 21.24 -26.16
C LYS A 494 -1.77 20.22 -25.05
N LEU A 495 -2.75 19.33 -24.90
CA LEU A 495 -2.65 18.21 -23.99
C LEU A 495 -1.57 17.23 -24.49
N ALA A 496 -0.66 16.85 -23.60
CA ALA A 496 0.38 15.85 -23.82
C ALA A 496 0.40 14.84 -22.67
N GLN A 497 0.79 13.60 -22.98
CA GLN A 497 1.08 12.57 -22.01
C GLN A 497 2.59 12.54 -21.79
N ILE A 498 3.02 12.46 -20.53
CA ILE A 498 4.41 12.14 -20.17
C ILE A 498 4.49 10.79 -19.49
N THR A 499 5.60 10.09 -19.72
CA THR A 499 5.99 8.87 -18.98
C THR A 499 7.43 8.99 -18.50
N ASP A 500 7.80 8.22 -17.47
CA ASP A 500 9.19 8.20 -16.99
C ASP A 500 10.14 7.63 -18.06
N TYR A 501 11.24 8.33 -18.34
CA TYR A 501 12.24 7.86 -19.28
C TYR A 501 13.14 6.80 -18.61
N VAL A 502 12.89 5.53 -18.93
CA VAL A 502 13.72 4.41 -18.48
C VAL A 502 14.93 4.26 -19.41
N GLU A 503 16.14 4.23 -18.84
CA GLU A 503 17.38 4.05 -19.59
C GLU A 503 17.66 2.58 -19.96
N ASN A 504 18.37 2.38 -21.07
CA ASN A 504 18.85 1.08 -21.54
C ASN A 504 17.76 0.00 -21.75
N VAL A 505 16.51 0.43 -21.95
CA VAL A 505 15.36 -0.46 -22.22
C VAL A 505 15.63 -1.35 -23.43
N GLN A 506 15.29 -2.62 -23.28
CA GLN A 506 15.21 -3.60 -24.35
C GLN A 506 13.76 -4.06 -24.50
N ALA A 507 13.27 -4.06 -25.74
CA ALA A 507 12.07 -4.80 -26.12
C ALA A 507 12.37 -6.31 -25.95
N PRO A 508 11.50 -7.08 -25.28
CA PRO A 508 11.71 -8.52 -25.14
C PRO A 508 11.60 -9.23 -26.50
N ASP A 509 12.25 -10.38 -26.64
CA ASP A 509 11.91 -11.28 -27.75
C ASP A 509 10.57 -12.00 -27.48
N MET A 510 10.01 -12.60 -28.52
CA MET A 510 8.68 -13.24 -28.47
C MET A 510 8.63 -14.42 -27.49
N VAL A 511 9.72 -15.17 -27.34
CA VAL A 511 9.81 -16.33 -26.44
C VAL A 511 9.92 -15.87 -24.98
N ASP A 512 10.79 -14.89 -24.73
CA ASP A 512 10.99 -14.26 -23.42
C ASP A 512 9.68 -13.62 -22.90
N LEU A 513 8.91 -12.97 -23.79
CA LEU A 513 7.60 -12.42 -23.47
C LEU A 513 6.56 -13.52 -23.19
N MET A 514 6.43 -14.52 -24.06
CA MET A 514 5.43 -15.59 -23.91
C MET A 514 5.65 -16.46 -22.67
N GLN A 515 6.90 -16.58 -22.19
CA GLN A 515 7.22 -17.30 -20.95
C GLN A 515 7.07 -16.44 -19.68
N SER A 516 6.83 -15.14 -19.80
CA SER A 516 6.76 -14.24 -18.64
C SER A 516 5.45 -14.38 -17.86
N PRO A 517 5.50 -14.47 -16.51
CA PRO A 517 4.31 -14.35 -15.67
C PRO A 517 3.56 -13.02 -15.85
N ASP A 518 4.26 -11.89 -16.10
CA ASP A 518 3.64 -10.57 -16.29
C ASP A 518 2.87 -10.47 -17.64
N PHE A 519 3.17 -11.37 -18.58
CA PHE A 519 2.34 -11.61 -19.78
C PHE A 519 1.22 -12.59 -19.44
N ALA A 520 1.56 -13.85 -19.15
CA ALA A 520 0.62 -14.98 -19.10
C ALA A 520 -0.52 -14.80 -18.08
N ARG A 521 -0.24 -14.19 -16.92
CA ARG A 521 -1.26 -13.91 -15.88
C ARG A 521 -2.28 -12.85 -16.32
N HIS A 522 -1.97 -12.05 -17.34
CA HIS A 522 -2.69 -10.81 -17.66
C HIS A 522 -3.26 -10.74 -19.10
N VAL A 523 -3.03 -11.75 -19.93
CA VAL A 523 -3.53 -11.85 -21.32
C VAL A 523 -5.05 -11.65 -21.47
N GLY A 524 -5.84 -12.06 -20.46
CA GLY A 524 -7.28 -11.85 -20.42
C GLY A 524 -7.66 -10.37 -20.28
N THR A 525 -6.80 -9.55 -19.68
CA THR A 525 -6.98 -8.08 -19.63
C THR A 525 -6.74 -7.46 -20.99
N ASP A 526 -5.66 -7.87 -21.67
CA ASP A 526 -5.36 -7.39 -23.02
C ASP A 526 -6.50 -7.68 -24.00
N MET A 527 -7.14 -8.86 -23.87
CA MET A 527 -8.31 -9.26 -24.65
C MET A 527 -9.60 -8.53 -24.23
N VAL A 528 -9.90 -8.41 -22.93
CA VAL A 528 -11.09 -7.69 -22.46
C VAL A 528 -11.03 -6.20 -22.82
N PHE A 529 -9.86 -5.55 -22.67
CA PHE A 529 -9.64 -4.17 -23.10
C PHE A 529 -9.49 -4.02 -24.63
N ALA A 530 -9.52 -5.12 -25.39
CA ALA A 530 -9.25 -5.14 -26.84
C ALA A 530 -8.01 -4.36 -27.25
N ASN A 531 -6.91 -4.56 -26.53
CA ASN A 531 -5.64 -3.88 -26.74
C ASN A 531 -4.88 -4.49 -27.92
N TRP A 532 -5.20 -3.99 -29.11
CA TRP A 532 -4.64 -4.47 -30.37
C TRP A 532 -3.22 -3.97 -30.68
N ASP A 533 -2.56 -3.26 -29.75
CA ASP A 533 -1.16 -2.83 -29.89
C ASP A 533 -0.15 -3.83 -29.34
N LEU A 534 -0.48 -4.54 -28.26
CA LEU A 534 0.44 -5.45 -27.55
C LEU A 534 0.84 -6.72 -28.34
N PHE A 535 0.43 -6.86 -29.60
CA PHE A 535 0.94 -7.90 -30.50
C PHE A 535 2.39 -7.66 -30.94
N LYS A 536 2.86 -6.41 -30.90
CA LYS A 536 4.25 -6.05 -31.21
C LYS A 536 5.07 -6.11 -29.93
N THR A 537 6.30 -6.62 -29.98
CA THR A 537 7.18 -6.64 -28.80
C THR A 537 7.82 -5.29 -28.48
N ASP A 538 7.81 -4.30 -29.38
CA ASP A 538 8.27 -2.93 -29.12
C ASP A 538 7.33 -2.12 -28.20
N ASN A 539 6.06 -2.52 -28.13
CA ASN A 539 5.07 -2.05 -27.15
C ASN A 539 5.18 -2.74 -25.76
N TRP A 540 6.28 -3.48 -25.53
CA TRP A 540 6.64 -4.07 -24.25
C TRP A 540 8.07 -3.68 -23.84
N MET A 541 8.33 -3.61 -22.54
CA MET A 541 9.64 -3.26 -21.99
C MET A 541 10.04 -4.20 -20.85
N LYS A 542 11.30 -4.64 -20.81
CA LYS A 542 11.87 -5.39 -19.69
C LYS A 542 12.44 -4.42 -18.66
N VAL A 543 11.70 -4.16 -17.57
CA VAL A 543 12.05 -3.21 -16.50
C VAL A 543 12.17 -3.95 -15.18
N GLY A 544 13.34 -3.91 -14.53
CA GLY A 544 13.56 -4.62 -13.27
C GLY A 544 13.30 -6.15 -13.35
N GLY A 545 13.55 -6.78 -14.50
CA GLY A 545 13.22 -8.21 -14.69
C GLY A 545 11.73 -8.54 -14.80
N ARG A 546 10.85 -7.53 -14.85
CA ARG A 546 9.42 -7.65 -15.19
C ARG A 546 9.16 -7.24 -16.63
N MET A 547 8.12 -7.83 -17.24
CA MET A 547 7.60 -7.34 -18.52
C MET A 547 6.51 -6.29 -18.26
N VAL A 548 6.70 -5.11 -18.82
CA VAL A 548 5.85 -3.91 -18.63
C VAL A 548 5.21 -3.55 -19.97
N ARG A 549 3.91 -3.23 -19.95
CA ARG A 549 3.17 -2.73 -21.13
C ARG A 549 3.48 -1.25 -21.31
N SER A 550 4.12 -0.86 -22.41
CA SER A 550 4.68 0.50 -22.57
C SER A 550 3.86 1.43 -23.46
N ASP A 551 3.16 0.91 -24.48
CA ASP A 551 2.15 1.65 -25.23
C ASP A 551 0.83 0.86 -25.22
N ASN A 552 -0.25 1.55 -24.87
CA ASN A 552 -1.59 0.99 -24.70
C ASN A 552 -2.66 1.77 -25.49
N GLY A 553 -2.27 2.64 -26.43
CA GLY A 553 -3.20 3.48 -27.22
C GLY A 553 -4.20 2.69 -28.08
N GLY A 554 -3.89 1.43 -28.41
CA GLY A 554 -4.79 0.51 -29.12
C GLY A 554 -5.89 -0.16 -28.28
N ALA A 555 -6.06 0.21 -27.00
CA ALA A 555 -7.07 -0.35 -26.09
C ALA A 555 -8.42 0.42 -26.10
N LEU A 556 -9.40 -0.12 -25.38
CA LEU A 556 -10.73 0.44 -25.16
C LEU A 556 -11.43 0.80 -26.48
N ASP A 557 -11.98 2.02 -26.61
CA ASP A 557 -12.68 2.49 -27.81
C ASP A 557 -11.75 2.91 -28.97
N ARG A 558 -10.42 2.88 -28.79
CA ARG A 558 -9.43 3.40 -29.76
C ARG A 558 -8.57 2.31 -30.40
N ARG A 559 -8.06 2.59 -31.59
CA ARG A 559 -7.05 1.80 -32.33
C ARG A 559 -5.66 2.43 -32.17
N ALA A 560 -4.62 1.69 -32.55
CA ALA A 560 -3.19 2.04 -32.53
C ALA A 560 -2.73 3.35 -33.24
N GLN A 561 -3.66 4.11 -33.82
CA GLN A 561 -3.43 5.40 -34.47
C GLN A 561 -4.46 6.47 -34.04
N GLY A 562 -5.20 6.21 -32.95
CA GLY A 562 -6.22 7.10 -32.42
C GLY A 562 -7.58 7.06 -33.10
N ASP A 563 -7.76 6.26 -34.16
CA ASP A 563 -9.09 6.09 -34.75
C ASP A 563 -10.01 5.30 -33.82
N LEU A 564 -11.29 5.65 -33.80
CA LEU A 564 -12.29 4.90 -33.04
C LEU A 564 -12.48 3.49 -33.63
N LYS A 565 -12.72 2.52 -32.74
CA LYS A 565 -13.29 1.22 -33.08
C LYS A 565 -14.78 1.39 -33.42
N SER A 566 -15.32 0.55 -34.30
CA SER A 566 -16.75 0.52 -34.56
C SER A 566 -17.51 -0.08 -33.36
N LYS A 567 -18.83 0.14 -33.28
CA LYS A 567 -19.66 -0.41 -32.18
C LYS A 567 -19.70 -1.94 -32.18
N GLU A 568 -19.35 -2.57 -33.30
CA GLU A 568 -19.24 -4.02 -33.47
C GLU A 568 -17.86 -4.56 -33.05
N GLU A 569 -16.83 -3.70 -32.97
CA GLU A 569 -15.49 -4.03 -32.48
C GLU A 569 -15.32 -3.72 -30.99
N TRP A 570 -15.86 -2.61 -30.49
CA TRP A 570 -15.91 -2.27 -29.06
C TRP A 570 -17.36 -2.30 -28.57
N SER A 571 -17.76 -3.44 -28.00
CA SER A 571 -19.12 -3.70 -27.51
C SER A 571 -19.12 -4.43 -26.17
N GLY A 572 -20.19 -4.24 -25.39
CA GLY A 572 -20.52 -5.05 -24.21
C GLY A 572 -21.18 -6.40 -24.54
N GLU A 573 -21.48 -6.68 -25.80
CA GLU A 573 -22.22 -7.88 -26.18
C GLU A 573 -21.32 -9.13 -26.24
N ASP A 574 -20.07 -8.97 -26.72
CA ASP A 574 -19.13 -10.06 -26.99
C ASP A 574 -17.65 -9.59 -26.89
N VAL A 575 -16.75 -10.52 -26.55
CA VAL A 575 -15.29 -10.32 -26.43
C VAL A 575 -14.58 -11.22 -27.46
N LYS A 576 -14.63 -10.80 -28.72
CA LYS A 576 -14.15 -11.53 -29.91
C LYS A 576 -12.65 -11.82 -29.85
N GLU A 577 -11.93 -10.97 -29.12
CA GLU A 577 -10.49 -10.99 -28.87
C GLU A 577 -9.96 -12.33 -28.38
N PHE A 578 -10.73 -13.07 -27.58
CA PHE A 578 -10.39 -14.42 -27.11
C PHE A 578 -10.11 -15.41 -28.24
N SER A 579 -10.62 -15.15 -29.45
CA SER A 579 -10.31 -15.92 -30.66
C SER A 579 -9.41 -15.15 -31.61
N SER A 580 -9.74 -13.89 -31.92
CA SER A 580 -9.09 -13.14 -32.99
C SER A 580 -7.64 -12.74 -32.69
N MET A 581 -7.29 -12.43 -31.43
CA MET A 581 -5.89 -12.08 -31.07
C MET A 581 -4.95 -13.30 -31.17
N ARG A 582 -5.47 -14.53 -31.01
CA ARG A 582 -4.71 -15.79 -31.16
C ARG A 582 -4.52 -16.20 -32.62
N GLN A 583 -5.49 -15.90 -33.48
CA GLN A 583 -5.48 -16.24 -34.90
C GLN A 583 -4.48 -15.41 -35.72
N LYS A 584 -4.08 -14.23 -35.23
CA LYS A 584 -3.10 -13.35 -35.88
C LYS A 584 -1.71 -14.01 -35.93
N GLU A 585 -1.11 -14.02 -37.11
CA GLU A 585 0.26 -14.52 -37.29
C GLU A 585 1.29 -13.68 -36.52
N ASN A 586 2.33 -14.33 -35.99
CA ASN A 586 3.37 -13.75 -35.13
C ASN A 586 2.83 -13.00 -33.88
N SER A 587 1.65 -13.41 -33.39
CA SER A 587 1.06 -12.92 -32.15
C SER A 587 1.63 -13.65 -30.91
N PRO A 588 2.00 -12.96 -29.81
CA PRO A 588 2.37 -13.61 -28.56
C PRO A 588 1.20 -14.41 -27.96
N TYR A 589 -0.04 -14.04 -28.31
CA TYR A 589 -1.25 -14.72 -27.85
C TYR A 589 -1.50 -16.07 -28.55
N ARG A 590 -0.79 -16.39 -29.64
CA ARG A 590 -1.10 -17.52 -30.55
C ARG A 590 -1.19 -18.89 -29.86
N ASN A 591 -0.27 -19.18 -28.93
CA ASN A 591 -0.17 -20.51 -28.31
C ASN A 591 -0.91 -20.62 -26.97
N LEU A 592 -1.57 -19.55 -26.52
CA LEU A 592 -2.37 -19.58 -25.28
C LEU A 592 -3.52 -20.56 -25.40
N THR A 593 -3.76 -21.34 -24.35
CA THR A 593 -4.94 -22.17 -24.18
C THR A 593 -6.12 -21.34 -23.67
N ASP A 594 -7.33 -21.83 -23.96
CA ASP A 594 -8.58 -21.23 -23.47
C ASP A 594 -8.61 -21.16 -21.93
N LYS A 595 -7.92 -22.07 -21.22
CA LYS A 595 -7.85 -22.12 -19.76
C LYS A 595 -6.87 -21.12 -19.15
N GLU A 596 -5.72 -20.88 -19.77
CA GLU A 596 -4.82 -19.77 -19.37
C GLU A 596 -5.54 -18.42 -19.52
N ILE A 597 -6.34 -18.25 -20.58
CA ILE A 597 -7.20 -17.08 -20.79
C ILE A 597 -8.27 -16.99 -19.69
N ALA A 598 -8.97 -18.10 -19.38
CA ALA A 598 -9.96 -18.15 -18.30
C ALA A 598 -9.39 -17.79 -16.92
N ASP A 599 -8.20 -18.28 -16.59
CA ASP A 599 -7.49 -17.94 -15.34
C ASP A 599 -7.05 -16.46 -15.29
N SER A 600 -6.60 -15.92 -16.42
CA SER A 600 -6.26 -14.50 -16.53
C SER A 600 -7.49 -13.60 -16.38
N ILE A 601 -8.64 -13.99 -16.97
CA ILE A 601 -9.92 -13.30 -16.78
C ILE A 601 -10.34 -13.27 -15.30
N ARG A 602 -10.22 -14.40 -14.59
CA ARG A 602 -10.51 -14.45 -13.13
C ARG A 602 -9.52 -13.68 -12.28
N THR A 603 -8.39 -13.26 -12.84
CA THR A 603 -7.47 -12.30 -12.23
C THR A 603 -8.04 -10.90 -12.36
N LEU A 604 -8.35 -10.48 -13.59
CA LEU A 604 -8.94 -9.17 -13.90
C LEU A 604 -10.23 -8.92 -13.10
N ALA A 605 -11.16 -9.88 -13.09
CA ALA A 605 -12.43 -9.78 -12.39
C ALA A 605 -12.28 -9.64 -10.86
N PHE A 606 -11.15 -10.09 -10.30
CA PHE A 606 -10.85 -9.96 -8.87
C PHE A 606 -10.10 -8.66 -8.55
N THR A 607 -9.16 -8.23 -9.40
CA THR A 607 -8.31 -7.06 -9.14
C THR A 607 -8.89 -5.73 -9.63
N LEU A 608 -9.79 -5.73 -10.62
CA LEU A 608 -10.39 -4.53 -11.20
C LEU A 608 -11.89 -4.42 -10.87
N THR A 609 -12.17 -4.06 -9.62
CA THR A 609 -13.54 -3.80 -9.13
C THR A 609 -14.15 -2.53 -9.74
N PRO A 610 -15.49 -2.35 -9.72
CA PRO A 610 -16.13 -1.12 -10.22
C PRO A 610 -15.54 0.17 -9.64
N ASP A 611 -15.31 0.22 -8.32
CA ASP A 611 -14.73 1.38 -7.63
C ASP A 611 -13.29 1.69 -8.10
N ARG A 612 -12.55 0.66 -8.55
CA ARG A 612 -11.20 0.82 -9.14
C ARG A 612 -11.28 1.32 -10.59
N ILE A 613 -12.33 0.96 -11.33
CA ILE A 613 -12.61 1.53 -12.66
C ILE A 613 -12.99 3.01 -12.53
N ASP A 614 -13.84 3.37 -11.57
CA ASP A 614 -14.21 4.77 -11.29
C ASP A 614 -12.99 5.61 -10.93
N ARG A 615 -12.12 5.09 -10.05
CA ARG A 615 -10.83 5.69 -9.70
C ARG A 615 -9.90 5.83 -10.91
N ALA A 616 -9.81 4.84 -11.79
CA ALA A 616 -9.01 4.96 -13.02
C ALA A 616 -9.60 5.98 -14.03
N MET A 617 -10.91 6.18 -14.07
CA MET A 617 -11.56 7.20 -14.89
C MET A 617 -11.43 8.61 -14.30
N ALA A 618 -11.41 8.73 -12.97
CA ALA A 618 -11.01 9.94 -12.26
C ALA A 618 -9.56 10.32 -12.61
N ALA A 619 -8.66 9.34 -12.50
CA ALA A 619 -7.22 9.46 -12.73
C ALA A 619 -6.81 9.99 -14.10
N ALA A 620 -7.46 9.50 -15.15
CA ALA A 620 -7.16 9.90 -16.51
C ALA A 620 -7.79 11.22 -16.92
N HIS A 621 -8.41 11.96 -15.97
CA HIS A 621 -9.29 13.10 -16.22
C HIS A 621 -10.35 12.81 -17.29
N PHE A 622 -10.81 11.54 -17.37
CA PHE A 622 -11.65 11.09 -18.47
C PHE A 622 -13.01 11.80 -18.40
N PRO A 623 -13.61 12.27 -19.52
CA PRO A 623 -14.74 13.19 -19.46
C PRO A 623 -15.96 12.53 -18.79
N GLU A 624 -16.50 13.15 -17.74
CA GLU A 624 -17.61 12.62 -16.92
C GLU A 624 -18.79 12.12 -17.77
N LYS A 625 -19.21 12.91 -18.76
CA LYS A 625 -20.28 12.59 -19.72
C LYS A 625 -20.06 11.31 -20.54
N LYS A 626 -18.84 10.77 -20.57
CA LYS A 626 -18.44 9.53 -21.25
C LYS A 626 -18.12 8.39 -20.29
N ARG A 627 -17.88 8.67 -18.99
CA ARG A 627 -17.52 7.64 -17.99
C ARG A 627 -18.55 6.54 -17.94
N GLU A 628 -19.83 6.88 -17.81
CA GLU A 628 -20.91 5.89 -17.68
C GLU A 628 -21.06 4.98 -18.91
N GLU A 629 -20.99 5.48 -20.15
CA GLU A 629 -21.06 4.62 -21.35
C GLU A 629 -19.85 3.67 -21.42
N LEU A 630 -18.64 4.19 -21.21
CA LEU A 630 -17.42 3.37 -21.28
C LEU A 630 -17.31 2.37 -20.12
N LYS A 631 -17.69 2.78 -18.91
CA LYS A 631 -17.74 1.95 -17.69
C LYS A 631 -18.74 0.82 -17.86
N LYS A 632 -19.94 1.12 -18.38
CA LYS A 632 -20.94 0.11 -18.68
C LYS A 632 -20.40 -0.91 -19.69
N ILE A 633 -19.83 -0.46 -20.80
CA ILE A 633 -19.25 -1.36 -21.82
C ILE A 633 -18.13 -2.23 -21.21
N LEU A 634 -17.26 -1.65 -20.37
CA LEU A 634 -16.16 -2.38 -19.74
C LEU A 634 -16.68 -3.43 -18.75
N LEU A 635 -17.68 -3.11 -17.93
CA LEU A 635 -18.32 -4.05 -17.01
C LEU A 635 -19.08 -5.16 -17.76
N ASP A 636 -19.87 -4.80 -18.78
CA ASP A 636 -20.53 -5.79 -19.66
C ASP A 636 -19.50 -6.78 -20.25
N ARG A 637 -18.34 -6.28 -20.70
CA ARG A 637 -17.24 -7.12 -21.24
C ARG A 637 -16.59 -8.00 -20.18
N ILE A 638 -16.43 -7.52 -18.95
CA ILE A 638 -15.93 -8.33 -17.82
C ILE A 638 -16.93 -9.45 -17.49
N ASP A 639 -18.23 -9.18 -17.45
CA ASP A 639 -19.25 -10.21 -17.22
C ASP A 639 -19.27 -11.27 -18.34
N ARG A 640 -19.13 -10.85 -19.61
CA ARG A 640 -18.97 -11.79 -20.74
C ARG A 640 -17.69 -12.61 -20.63
N ALA A 641 -16.60 -12.02 -20.15
CA ALA A 641 -15.35 -12.71 -19.90
C ALA A 641 -15.50 -13.78 -18.80
N ILE A 642 -16.12 -13.44 -17.66
CA ILE A 642 -16.39 -14.38 -16.56
C ILE A 642 -17.24 -15.56 -17.07
N ALA A 643 -18.31 -15.27 -17.81
CA ALA A 643 -19.15 -16.32 -18.41
C ALA A 643 -18.39 -17.24 -19.40
N TYR A 644 -17.42 -16.70 -20.15
CA TYR A 644 -16.49 -17.52 -20.95
C TYR A 644 -15.59 -18.38 -20.06
N ALA A 645 -15.00 -17.80 -19.01
CA ALA A 645 -14.09 -18.49 -18.09
C ALA A 645 -14.78 -19.63 -17.32
N ASP A 646 -16.03 -19.43 -16.86
CA ASP A 646 -16.82 -20.44 -16.16
C ASP A 646 -17.26 -21.59 -17.07
N ARG A 647 -17.53 -21.31 -18.36
CA ARG A 647 -17.83 -22.34 -19.36
C ARG A 647 -16.60 -23.19 -19.74
N ILE A 648 -15.44 -22.55 -19.88
CA ILE A 648 -14.19 -23.19 -20.33
C ILE A 648 -13.47 -23.90 -19.19
N TYR A 649 -13.48 -23.31 -18.00
CA TYR A 649 -12.75 -23.77 -16.83
C TYR A 649 -13.57 -23.62 -15.56
N PRO A 650 -14.67 -24.37 -15.39
CA PRO A 650 -15.55 -24.22 -14.23
C PRO A 650 -14.80 -24.46 -12.92
N MET A 651 -14.98 -23.57 -11.95
CA MET A 651 -14.62 -23.84 -10.56
C MET A 651 -15.52 -24.97 -10.04
N ALA A 652 -14.94 -26.04 -9.50
CA ALA A 652 -15.73 -27.14 -8.95
C ALA A 652 -16.45 -26.73 -7.65
N LYS A 653 -15.90 -25.76 -6.92
CA LYS A 653 -16.54 -25.07 -5.79
C LYS A 653 -15.82 -23.76 -5.48
N THR A 654 -16.57 -22.72 -5.11
CA THR A 654 -16.05 -21.51 -4.46
C THR A 654 -16.75 -21.37 -3.11
N ILE A 655 -16.00 -20.98 -2.07
CA ILE A 655 -16.50 -20.79 -0.71
C ILE A 655 -16.01 -19.45 -0.19
N THR A 656 -16.93 -18.53 0.12
CA THR A 656 -16.64 -17.31 0.88
C THR A 656 -16.31 -17.70 2.32
N VAL A 657 -15.22 -17.18 2.87
CA VAL A 657 -14.81 -17.46 4.26
C VAL A 657 -15.63 -16.61 5.22
N ASP A 658 -16.21 -17.26 6.23
CA ASP A 658 -16.99 -16.62 7.27
C ASP A 658 -16.05 -15.87 8.24
N LYS A 659 -16.14 -14.53 8.25
CA LYS A 659 -15.36 -13.66 9.15
C LYS A 659 -16.03 -13.42 10.52
N GLY A 660 -17.08 -14.16 10.85
CA GLY A 660 -17.86 -14.03 12.09
C GLY A 660 -17.19 -14.60 13.35
N TRP A 661 -15.88 -14.91 13.30
CA TRP A 661 -15.06 -15.21 14.46
C TRP A 661 -14.23 -13.97 14.81
N SER A 662 -14.32 -13.50 16.05
CA SER A 662 -13.50 -12.37 16.52
C SER A 662 -12.07 -12.83 16.78
N MET A 663 -11.06 -12.02 16.41
CA MET A 663 -9.73 -12.18 16.99
C MET A 663 -9.85 -11.83 18.47
N VAL A 664 -9.76 -12.84 19.35
CA VAL A 664 -9.90 -12.66 20.79
C VAL A 664 -8.83 -11.66 21.25
N PRO A 665 -9.18 -10.44 21.69
CA PRO A 665 -8.20 -9.54 22.26
C PRO A 665 -7.62 -10.22 23.50
N LYS A 666 -6.28 -10.22 23.63
CA LYS A 666 -5.57 -10.93 24.72
C LYS A 666 -6.31 -10.66 26.03
N PRO A 667 -6.75 -11.70 26.78
CA PRO A 667 -7.46 -11.47 28.03
C PRO A 667 -6.66 -10.50 28.90
N LYS A 668 -7.31 -9.44 29.39
CA LYS A 668 -6.69 -8.58 30.41
C LYS A 668 -6.31 -9.51 31.56
N GLU A 669 -5.02 -9.65 31.79
CA GLU A 669 -4.51 -10.39 32.94
C GLU A 669 -5.08 -9.71 34.19
N ALA A 670 -5.67 -10.52 35.07
CA ALA A 670 -6.51 -9.98 36.14
C ALA A 670 -5.67 -9.10 37.07
N GLU A 671 -5.95 -7.80 37.06
CA GLU A 671 -5.28 -6.80 37.88
C GLU A 671 -5.49 -7.14 39.37
N THR A 672 -4.49 -7.78 39.98
CA THR A 672 -4.42 -7.93 41.43
C THR A 672 -3.87 -6.63 42.02
N ASP A 673 -4.61 -6.00 42.93
CA ASP A 673 -4.21 -4.78 43.66
C ASP A 673 -2.93 -4.93 44.53
N GLU A 674 -2.26 -6.09 44.49
CA GLU A 674 -0.96 -6.30 45.12
C GLU A 674 0.13 -5.60 44.28
N PRO A 675 0.96 -4.73 44.89
CA PRO A 675 2.02 -4.04 44.16
C PRO A 675 3.03 -5.06 43.64
N LEU A 676 3.10 -5.20 42.31
CA LEU A 676 3.97 -6.14 41.61
C LEU A 676 5.42 -6.00 42.09
N ASP A 677 5.98 -7.08 42.67
CA ASP A 677 7.43 -7.16 42.94
C ASP A 677 8.17 -7.09 41.59
N PRO A 678 8.96 -6.04 41.31
CA PRO A 678 9.64 -5.90 40.04
C PRO A 678 10.63 -7.04 39.77
N ILE A 679 11.15 -7.68 40.82
CA ILE A 679 12.06 -8.83 40.69
C ILE A 679 11.26 -10.10 40.36
N GLU A 680 10.05 -10.25 40.88
CA GLU A 680 9.15 -11.35 40.50
C GLU A 680 8.61 -11.18 39.06
N GLU A 681 8.26 -9.96 38.63
CA GLU A 681 7.89 -9.71 37.24
C GLU A 681 9.06 -9.96 36.28
N LEU A 682 10.28 -9.52 36.61
CA LEU A 682 11.45 -9.84 35.79
C LEU A 682 11.71 -11.37 35.77
N ARG A 683 11.48 -12.12 36.86
CA ARG A 683 11.52 -13.60 36.83
C ARG A 683 10.44 -14.20 35.92
N LYS A 684 9.19 -13.71 35.97
CA LYS A 684 8.09 -14.15 35.07
C LYS A 684 8.43 -13.87 33.60
N LEU A 685 9.08 -12.74 33.32
CA LEU A 685 9.64 -12.35 32.02
C LEU A 685 10.94 -13.11 31.65
N GLY A 686 11.34 -14.13 32.42
CA GLY A 686 12.45 -15.03 32.09
C GLY A 686 13.85 -14.52 32.46
N TRP A 687 13.98 -13.40 33.16
CA TRP A 687 15.27 -12.86 33.58
C TRP A 687 15.88 -13.71 34.69
N THR A 688 16.98 -14.40 34.37
CA THR A 688 17.75 -15.20 35.33
C THR A 688 19.06 -14.47 35.67
N ASN A 689 19.47 -14.54 36.95
CA ASN A 689 20.63 -13.82 37.53
C ASN A 689 20.44 -12.31 37.81
N LEU A 690 19.23 -11.88 38.19
CA LEU A 690 19.04 -10.55 38.80
C LEU A 690 19.88 -10.43 40.09
N PRO A 691 20.70 -9.38 40.27
CA PRO A 691 21.61 -9.27 41.41
C PRO A 691 20.86 -9.02 42.72
N GLY A 692 20.89 -9.99 43.63
CA GLY A 692 20.26 -9.89 44.95
C GLY A 692 20.96 -8.92 45.88
N PHE A 693 20.55 -7.65 45.87
CA PHE A 693 20.95 -6.66 46.87
C PHE A 693 20.25 -6.94 48.22
N PRO A 694 20.99 -7.20 49.32
CA PRO A 694 20.41 -7.41 50.64
C PRO A 694 20.05 -6.06 51.29
N LEU A 695 18.91 -5.48 50.89
CA LEU A 695 18.38 -4.25 51.49
C LEU A 695 17.80 -4.55 52.88
N LEU A 696 18.52 -4.17 53.94
CA LEU A 696 18.01 -4.16 55.31
C LEU A 696 16.97 -3.04 55.46
N GLU A 697 15.74 -3.39 55.84
CA GLU A 697 14.55 -2.53 55.81
C GLU A 697 14.60 -1.27 56.71
N GLY A 698 15.63 -1.12 57.55
CA GLY A 698 15.71 -0.05 58.56
C GLY A 698 16.08 1.33 58.01
N GLU A 699 17.03 1.43 57.08
CA GLU A 699 17.75 2.70 56.85
C GLU A 699 17.28 3.50 55.62
N ALA A 700 16.58 2.88 54.67
CA ALA A 700 16.11 3.53 53.44
C ALA A 700 15.19 4.74 53.69
N LYS A 701 14.45 4.77 54.82
CA LYS A 701 13.59 5.90 55.22
C LYS A 701 14.35 7.09 55.82
N GLY A 702 15.66 6.96 56.06
CA GLY A 702 16.52 8.04 56.58
C GLY A 702 17.07 8.97 55.51
N LEU A 703 17.64 8.43 54.42
CA LEU A 703 18.39 9.22 53.44
C LEU A 703 17.53 10.24 52.68
N PHE A 704 16.30 9.88 52.29
CA PHE A 704 15.43 10.74 51.46
C PHE A 704 14.82 11.97 52.17
N ARG A 705 15.27 12.33 53.38
CA ARG A 705 14.73 13.49 54.13
C ARG A 705 15.76 14.54 54.59
N ARG A 706 17.05 14.40 54.25
CA ARG A 706 18.05 15.47 54.41
C ARG A 706 19.11 15.42 53.31
N ALA A 707 18.95 16.26 52.29
CA ALA A 707 20.01 16.60 51.37
C ALA A 707 20.72 17.89 51.85
N PRO A 708 21.96 17.82 52.36
CA PRO A 708 22.94 18.89 52.12
C PRO A 708 23.37 18.85 50.65
N SER A 709 24.00 19.92 50.17
CA SER A 709 24.61 19.99 48.83
C SER A 709 25.62 18.86 48.60
N PHE A 710 25.62 18.28 47.40
CA PHE A 710 26.41 17.09 47.07
C PHE A 710 27.40 17.34 45.92
N ASP A 711 28.56 17.90 46.26
CA ASP A 711 29.72 17.99 45.38
C ASP A 711 30.64 16.77 45.56
N ALA A 712 30.68 15.85 44.59
CA ALA A 712 31.66 14.77 44.55
C ALA A 712 31.80 14.13 43.13
N PRO A 713 32.87 14.43 42.37
CA PRO A 713 33.01 13.97 40.98
C PRO A 713 33.66 12.57 40.83
N HIS A 714 33.18 11.57 41.56
CA HIS A 714 33.74 10.20 41.55
C HIS A 714 32.67 9.09 41.52
N PHE A 715 31.91 8.97 40.43
CA PHE A 715 31.33 7.69 40.04
C PHE A 715 32.28 6.98 39.08
N MET A 716 32.69 5.77 39.45
CA MET A 716 33.68 4.98 38.69
C MET A 716 33.08 4.44 37.39
N SER A 717 33.94 4.29 36.38
CA SER A 717 33.63 3.62 35.12
C SER A 717 33.38 2.12 35.32
N PHE A 718 32.14 1.76 35.70
CA PHE A 718 31.61 0.44 35.40
C PHE A 718 31.23 0.39 33.93
N GLU A 719 32.11 -0.18 33.10
CA GLU A 719 31.65 -0.74 31.82
C GLU A 719 30.65 -1.87 32.15
N PRO A 720 29.38 -1.80 31.69
CA PRO A 720 28.43 -2.88 31.91
C PRO A 720 28.87 -4.08 31.08
N SER A 721 29.42 -5.11 31.73
CA SER A 721 29.79 -6.34 31.03
C SER A 721 28.57 -6.94 30.34
N GLU A 722 28.67 -7.23 29.03
CA GLU A 722 27.59 -7.69 28.14
C GLU A 722 26.83 -8.96 28.62
N THR A 723 27.32 -9.59 29.67
CA THR A 723 26.73 -10.74 30.36
C THR A 723 25.60 -10.40 31.32
N LEU A 724 25.47 -9.16 31.80
CA LEU A 724 24.50 -8.79 32.85
C LEU A 724 23.08 -8.50 32.34
N PHE A 725 22.92 -8.08 31.09
CA PHE A 725 21.63 -7.76 30.49
C PHE A 725 21.47 -8.39 29.11
N LYS A 726 21.48 -9.72 29.04
CA LYS A 726 20.91 -10.42 27.89
C LYS A 726 19.39 -10.48 28.04
N PRO A 727 18.60 -9.87 27.14
CA PRO A 727 17.17 -10.15 27.08
C PRO A 727 16.96 -11.65 26.80
N PRO A 728 15.83 -12.24 27.24
CA PRO A 728 15.53 -13.64 26.96
C PRO A 728 15.53 -13.89 25.45
N GLU A 729 16.07 -15.04 25.02
CA GLU A 729 15.93 -15.47 23.63
C GLU A 729 14.44 -15.65 23.32
N VAL A 730 13.91 -14.81 22.43
CA VAL A 730 12.49 -14.84 22.03
C VAL A 730 12.21 -16.19 21.39
N ASN A 731 11.53 -17.05 22.15
CA ASN A 731 11.32 -18.45 21.83
C ASN A 731 10.19 -18.59 20.80
N GLY A 732 10.50 -18.27 19.53
CA GLY A 732 9.56 -18.14 18.41
C GLY A 732 8.93 -19.45 17.93
N ARG A 733 8.43 -20.30 18.84
CA ARG A 733 7.64 -21.51 18.58
C ARG A 733 6.61 -21.74 19.68
N THR A 734 5.67 -20.81 19.82
CA THR A 734 4.60 -20.90 20.83
C THR A 734 3.50 -21.88 20.45
N ASN A 735 3.39 -22.27 19.18
CA ASN A 735 2.22 -22.94 18.59
C ASN A 735 0.88 -22.17 18.78
N ASN A 736 0.92 -20.87 19.14
CA ASN A 736 -0.26 -20.06 19.38
C ASN A 736 -0.72 -19.34 18.09
N PRO A 737 -1.90 -19.65 17.54
CA PRO A 737 -2.38 -18.99 16.33
C PRO A 737 -2.81 -17.53 16.55
N ASN A 738 -3.07 -17.13 17.79
CA ASN A 738 -3.44 -15.78 18.19
C ASN A 738 -2.22 -14.91 18.58
N GLU A 739 -0.99 -15.39 18.39
CA GLU A 739 0.22 -14.61 18.66
C GLU A 739 0.44 -13.52 17.60
N ARG A 740 0.66 -12.26 18.04
CA ARG A 740 1.17 -11.20 17.16
C ARG A 740 2.61 -11.54 16.83
N LEU A 741 2.84 -11.99 15.60
CA LEU A 741 4.19 -12.24 15.06
C LEU A 741 5.02 -10.94 15.15
N PRO A 742 6.34 -11.02 15.37
CA PRO A 742 7.21 -9.86 15.21
C PRO A 742 7.22 -9.42 13.74
N LEU A 743 7.16 -8.10 13.52
CA LEU A 743 7.30 -7.51 12.17
C LEU A 743 8.70 -7.79 11.61
N VAL A 744 8.80 -8.06 10.32
CA VAL A 744 10.08 -8.19 9.61
C VAL A 744 10.41 -6.83 9.00
N GLY A 745 11.06 -5.99 9.80
CA GLY A 745 11.34 -4.61 9.42
C GLY A 745 12.34 -4.48 8.26
N PRO A 746 12.44 -3.28 7.64
CA PRO A 746 13.34 -3.04 6.54
C PRO A 746 14.79 -3.40 6.87
N GLU A 747 15.25 -3.17 8.10
CA GLU A 747 16.61 -3.49 8.55
C GLU A 747 16.98 -4.97 8.39
N GLU A 748 16.05 -5.90 8.62
CA GLU A 748 16.29 -7.32 8.35
C GLU A 748 16.18 -7.65 6.85
N LEU A 749 15.20 -7.09 6.13
CA LEU A 749 15.11 -7.22 4.65
C LEU A 749 16.32 -6.62 3.90
N LEU A 750 17.06 -5.71 4.56
CA LEU A 750 18.29 -5.07 4.08
C LEU A 750 19.56 -5.75 4.61
N ASN A 751 19.45 -6.73 5.53
CA ASN A 751 20.57 -7.36 6.20
C ASN A 751 21.38 -8.22 5.23
N LYS A 752 22.52 -7.70 4.76
CA LYS A 752 23.38 -8.33 3.74
C LYS A 752 23.91 -9.72 4.11
N ARG A 753 23.90 -10.11 5.40
CA ARG A 753 24.24 -11.49 5.82
C ARG A 753 23.10 -12.46 5.49
N GLN A 754 21.85 -12.02 5.67
CA GLN A 754 20.68 -12.80 5.28
C GLN A 754 20.49 -12.72 3.75
N PHE A 755 20.53 -11.52 3.18
CA PHE A 755 20.19 -11.27 1.78
C PHE A 755 21.43 -11.19 0.87
N GLY A 756 21.82 -12.35 0.32
CA GLY A 756 22.69 -12.39 -0.87
C GLY A 756 22.03 -11.62 -2.01
N GLY A 757 22.79 -10.73 -2.67
CA GLY A 757 22.26 -9.55 -3.37
C GLY A 757 20.95 -9.71 -4.16
N GLY A 758 20.87 -10.71 -5.05
CA GLY A 758 19.70 -10.93 -5.91
C GLY A 758 18.41 -11.33 -5.18
N VAL A 759 18.45 -11.77 -3.91
CA VAL A 759 17.24 -12.17 -3.16
C VAL A 759 16.37 -10.95 -2.80
N ARG A 760 16.99 -9.81 -2.46
CA ARG A 760 16.27 -8.55 -2.19
C ARG A 760 15.56 -8.04 -3.45
N GLU A 761 16.26 -8.05 -4.58
CA GLU A 761 15.72 -7.66 -5.88
C GLU A 761 14.59 -8.62 -6.31
N SER A 762 14.80 -9.93 -6.16
CA SER A 762 13.78 -10.97 -6.40
C SER A 762 12.52 -10.74 -5.57
N LEU A 763 12.63 -10.33 -4.29
CA LEU A 763 11.47 -10.00 -3.45
C LEU A 763 10.69 -8.78 -3.98
N VAL A 764 11.39 -7.68 -4.25
CA VAL A 764 10.79 -6.44 -4.81
C VAL A 764 10.10 -6.72 -6.15
N ASN A 765 10.68 -7.58 -6.99
CA ASN A 765 10.11 -7.98 -8.28
C ASN A 765 8.96 -9.01 -8.13
N SER A 766 8.90 -9.73 -7.01
CA SER A 766 7.88 -10.74 -6.72
C SER A 766 6.62 -10.17 -6.10
N LEU A 767 6.71 -9.19 -5.18
CA LEU A 767 5.54 -8.62 -4.50
C LEU A 767 4.44 -8.13 -5.47
N PRO A 768 4.75 -7.43 -6.58
CA PRO A 768 3.75 -7.10 -7.61
C PRO A 768 3.14 -8.30 -8.34
N ARG A 769 3.88 -9.41 -8.48
CA ARG A 769 3.40 -10.67 -9.08
C ARG A 769 2.60 -11.53 -8.08
N ILE A 770 2.78 -11.29 -6.79
CA ILE A 770 1.95 -11.82 -5.69
C ILE A 770 0.66 -11.01 -5.56
N ARG A 771 0.69 -9.67 -5.72
CA ARG A 771 -0.47 -8.77 -5.64
C ARG A 771 -1.62 -9.14 -6.56
N THR A 772 -1.34 -9.51 -7.80
CA THR A 772 -2.35 -10.01 -8.76
C THR A 772 -2.49 -11.53 -8.74
N GLY A 773 -1.98 -12.14 -7.68
CA GLY A 773 -1.72 -13.56 -7.62
C GLY A 773 -2.83 -14.38 -6.98
N ARG A 774 -2.53 -15.66 -6.85
CA ARG A 774 -3.27 -16.63 -6.03
C ARG A 774 -2.27 -17.52 -5.30
N LEU A 775 -2.57 -17.84 -4.05
CA LEU A 775 -1.88 -18.89 -3.31
C LEU A 775 -2.51 -20.23 -3.70
N VAL A 776 -1.69 -21.15 -4.21
CA VAL A 776 -2.12 -22.40 -4.85
C VAL A 776 -1.60 -23.59 -4.06
N ARG A 777 -2.47 -24.56 -3.78
CA ARG A 777 -2.10 -25.82 -3.13
C ARG A 777 -2.78 -27.00 -3.81
N ARG A 778 -1.98 -27.95 -4.29
CA ARG A 778 -2.51 -29.27 -4.66
C ARG A 778 -2.70 -30.11 -3.38
N MET A 779 -3.85 -30.77 -3.25
CA MET A 779 -4.28 -31.38 -2.00
C MET A 779 -5.19 -32.61 -2.21
N SER A 780 -5.33 -33.37 -1.13
CA SER A 780 -6.20 -34.55 -1.03
C SER A 780 -7.68 -34.21 -0.77
N ASP A 781 -8.57 -35.19 -0.96
CA ASP A 781 -9.98 -35.08 -0.57
C ASP A 781 -10.16 -34.75 0.92
N GLY A 782 -9.29 -35.29 1.78
CA GLY A 782 -9.29 -35.03 3.22
C GLY A 782 -8.87 -33.60 3.57
N GLU A 783 -7.82 -33.09 2.94
CA GLU A 783 -7.40 -31.69 3.08
C GLU A 783 -8.48 -30.73 2.56
N LYS A 784 -9.07 -31.01 1.38
CA LYS A 784 -10.19 -30.22 0.85
C LYS A 784 -11.32 -30.15 1.88
N ALA A 785 -11.78 -31.29 2.38
CA ALA A 785 -12.84 -31.35 3.39
C ALA A 785 -12.48 -30.65 4.71
N ALA A 786 -11.19 -30.49 5.03
CA ALA A 786 -10.74 -29.67 6.16
C ALA A 786 -10.84 -28.16 5.86
N PHE A 787 -10.41 -27.71 4.68
CA PHE A 787 -10.58 -26.31 4.25
C PHE A 787 -12.04 -25.91 4.09
N GLU A 788 -12.91 -26.78 3.56
CA GLU A 788 -14.35 -26.49 3.45
C GLU A 788 -15.00 -26.25 4.83
N LYS A 789 -14.56 -26.98 5.86
CA LYS A 789 -14.99 -26.77 7.25
C LYS A 789 -14.37 -25.51 7.83
N ALA A 790 -13.06 -25.30 7.66
CA ALA A 790 -12.36 -24.13 8.19
C ALA A 790 -12.92 -22.80 7.65
N ALA A 791 -13.42 -22.78 6.41
CA ALA A 791 -14.10 -21.62 5.82
C ALA A 791 -15.46 -21.27 6.46
N SER A 792 -16.05 -22.17 7.26
CA SER A 792 -17.33 -22.00 7.96
C SER A 792 -17.26 -22.15 9.48
N ALA A 793 -16.06 -22.46 10.01
CA ALA A 793 -15.77 -22.60 11.42
C ALA A 793 -15.88 -21.27 12.19
N LYS A 794 -16.16 -21.35 13.49
CA LYS A 794 -16.47 -20.16 14.33
C LYS A 794 -15.44 -19.86 15.42
N SER A 795 -14.35 -20.61 15.48
CA SER A 795 -13.15 -20.23 16.23
C SER A 795 -11.88 -20.55 15.47
N ILE A 796 -10.83 -19.76 15.72
CA ILE A 796 -9.51 -19.99 15.11
C ILE A 796 -8.86 -21.28 15.61
N GLU A 797 -9.21 -21.75 16.81
CA GLU A 797 -8.78 -23.04 17.35
C GLU A 797 -9.37 -24.21 16.53
N GLU A 798 -10.62 -24.12 16.08
CA GLU A 798 -11.24 -25.09 15.19
C GLU A 798 -10.59 -25.06 13.80
N ILE A 799 -10.42 -23.87 13.22
CA ILE A 799 -9.72 -23.64 11.95
C ILE A 799 -8.32 -24.25 11.98
N VAL A 800 -7.55 -24.01 13.03
CA VAL A 800 -6.17 -24.49 13.16
C VAL A 800 -6.11 -25.98 13.47
N ALA A 801 -7.06 -26.54 14.21
CA ALA A 801 -7.16 -27.99 14.40
C ALA A 801 -7.49 -28.74 13.10
N LEU A 802 -8.26 -28.13 12.20
CA LEU A 802 -8.57 -28.65 10.87
C LEU A 802 -7.37 -28.53 9.91
N LEU A 803 -6.68 -27.39 9.89
CA LEU A 803 -5.65 -27.08 8.90
C LEU A 803 -4.22 -27.48 9.31
N PHE A 804 -3.93 -27.61 10.61
CA PHE A 804 -2.63 -28.03 11.16
C PHE A 804 -2.81 -29.22 12.14
N PRO A 805 -3.22 -30.41 11.64
CA PRO A 805 -3.56 -31.55 12.48
C PRO A 805 -2.35 -32.06 13.29
N THR A 806 -2.50 -32.08 14.61
CA THR A 806 -1.46 -32.47 15.58
C THR A 806 -1.29 -33.98 15.79
N THR A 807 -2.00 -34.81 15.01
CA THR A 807 -1.93 -36.27 15.07
C THR A 807 -2.15 -36.92 13.71
N GLY A 808 -1.38 -37.96 13.38
CA GLY A 808 -1.63 -38.84 12.22
C GLY A 808 -0.70 -38.61 11.02
N LYS A 809 -0.98 -39.30 9.91
CA LYS A 809 -0.30 -39.11 8.61
C LYS A 809 -0.70 -37.73 8.04
N GLY A 810 0.14 -36.73 8.27
CA GLY A 810 -0.19 -35.34 7.93
C GLY A 810 0.47 -34.30 8.85
N LEU A 811 1.06 -34.74 9.97
CA LEU A 811 1.88 -33.94 10.90
C LEU A 811 2.87 -32.99 10.19
N ARG A 812 2.44 -31.76 9.94
CA ARG A 812 3.24 -30.65 9.42
C ARG A 812 2.79 -29.38 10.12
N GLY A 813 3.69 -28.77 10.90
CA GLY A 813 3.46 -27.45 11.52
C GLY A 813 3.56 -26.27 10.53
N GLU A 814 3.81 -26.57 9.25
CA GLU A 814 4.02 -25.60 8.18
C GLU A 814 3.18 -25.98 6.95
N MET A 815 2.48 -25.01 6.37
CA MET A 815 1.63 -25.14 5.19
C MET A 815 2.28 -24.40 4.02
N VAL A 816 2.86 -25.14 3.09
CA VAL A 816 3.41 -24.60 1.83
C VAL A 816 2.28 -24.34 0.82
N LEU A 817 2.30 -23.15 0.22
CA LEU A 817 1.44 -22.66 -0.85
C LEU A 817 2.35 -22.08 -1.96
N SER A 818 2.20 -22.54 -3.20
CA SER A 818 2.91 -21.94 -4.35
C SER A 818 2.15 -20.71 -4.85
N VAL A 819 2.80 -19.79 -5.58
CA VAL A 819 2.13 -18.57 -6.08
C VAL A 819 1.86 -18.69 -7.58
N ASN A 820 0.60 -18.45 -7.96
CA ASN A 820 0.03 -18.54 -9.32
C ASN A 820 -0.01 -19.95 -9.93
N GLU A 821 1.09 -20.69 -9.76
CA GLU A 821 1.32 -22.02 -10.30
C GLU A 821 1.19 -23.12 -9.22
N PRO A 822 0.58 -24.26 -9.54
CA PRO A 822 0.53 -25.42 -8.65
C PRO A 822 1.89 -26.13 -8.61
N TYR A 823 2.21 -26.78 -7.49
CA TYR A 823 3.38 -27.66 -7.44
C TYR A 823 3.18 -28.91 -8.33
N VAL A 824 4.15 -29.14 -9.23
CA VAL A 824 4.25 -30.31 -10.11
C VAL A 824 5.30 -31.27 -9.55
N PHE A 825 4.94 -32.55 -9.34
CA PHE A 825 5.90 -33.56 -8.88
C PHE A 825 6.77 -34.09 -10.04
N GLU A 826 8.08 -34.21 -9.82
CA GLU A 826 9.02 -34.66 -10.85
C GLU A 826 8.76 -36.13 -11.22
N ARG A 827 8.28 -36.95 -10.27
CA ARG A 827 7.92 -38.35 -10.54
C ARG A 827 6.71 -38.49 -11.49
N GLU A 828 5.78 -37.53 -11.47
CA GLU A 828 4.65 -37.51 -12.41
C GLU A 828 5.10 -37.06 -13.80
N LYS A 829 5.93 -36.02 -13.85
CA LYS A 829 6.57 -35.52 -15.07
C LYS A 829 7.40 -36.62 -15.75
N ALA A 830 8.20 -37.36 -14.99
CA ALA A 830 8.96 -38.52 -15.47
C ALA A 830 8.03 -39.64 -15.99
N ALA A 831 7.01 -40.02 -15.21
CA ALA A 831 6.06 -41.07 -15.58
C ALA A 831 5.27 -40.77 -16.87
N MET A 832 4.81 -39.53 -17.07
CA MET A 832 4.16 -39.13 -18.33
C MET A 832 5.12 -39.13 -19.51
N LEU A 833 6.39 -38.77 -19.31
CA LEU A 833 7.41 -38.82 -20.35
C LEU A 833 7.98 -40.24 -20.58
N GLY A 834 7.49 -41.26 -19.87
CA GLY A 834 7.99 -42.64 -19.97
C GLY A 834 9.43 -42.81 -19.48
N LYS A 835 9.89 -41.95 -18.57
CA LYS A 835 11.26 -41.90 -18.02
C LYS A 835 11.26 -42.44 -16.59
N ASP A 836 12.28 -43.20 -16.22
CA ASP A 836 12.46 -43.64 -14.83
C ASP A 836 12.69 -42.43 -13.91
N TYR A 837 12.00 -42.42 -12.77
CA TYR A 837 12.18 -41.37 -11.76
C TYR A 837 13.39 -41.67 -10.86
N THR A 838 14.37 -40.78 -10.86
CA THR A 838 15.66 -40.93 -10.16
C THR A 838 15.81 -40.03 -8.93
N GLY A 839 14.76 -39.28 -8.56
CA GLY A 839 14.80 -38.35 -7.43
C GLY A 839 14.35 -38.95 -6.09
N ASN A 840 14.44 -38.13 -5.04
CA ASN A 840 14.23 -38.54 -3.65
C ASN A 840 12.84 -38.13 -3.08
N GLU A 841 11.84 -37.84 -3.91
CA GLU A 841 10.47 -37.62 -3.43
C GLU A 841 9.94 -38.87 -2.71
N GLU A 842 9.30 -38.69 -1.54
CA GLU A 842 8.58 -39.78 -0.88
C GLU A 842 7.47 -40.35 -1.77
N LYS A 843 7.15 -41.64 -1.61
CA LYS A 843 6.07 -42.32 -2.33
C LYS A 843 4.69 -41.87 -1.84
N HIS A 844 4.29 -40.65 -2.19
CA HIS A 844 2.90 -40.22 -2.25
C HIS A 844 2.29 -40.68 -3.59
N ASP A 845 1.11 -41.31 -3.61
CA ASP A 845 0.45 -41.65 -4.88
C ASP A 845 -0.11 -40.36 -5.51
N PRO A 846 0.14 -40.07 -6.79
CA PRO A 846 -0.52 -38.99 -7.53
C PRO A 846 -2.05 -38.92 -7.34
N LYS A 847 -2.70 -40.08 -7.14
CA LYS A 847 -4.14 -40.23 -6.89
C LYS A 847 -4.58 -39.74 -5.51
N ASP A 848 -3.66 -39.62 -4.54
CA ASP A 848 -4.00 -39.05 -3.24
C ASP A 848 -4.29 -37.53 -3.34
N TYR A 849 -3.96 -36.89 -4.48
CA TYR A 849 -3.96 -35.44 -4.66
C TYR A 849 -4.88 -34.98 -5.81
N HIS A 850 -6.18 -35.27 -5.67
CA HIS A 850 -7.22 -34.98 -6.67
C HIS A 850 -7.52 -33.49 -6.89
N TRP A 851 -7.25 -32.60 -5.94
CA TRP A 851 -7.71 -31.21 -5.98
C TRP A 851 -6.57 -30.20 -6.06
N VAL A 852 -6.84 -29.06 -6.68
CA VAL A 852 -6.11 -27.82 -6.50
C VAL A 852 -7.04 -26.83 -5.79
N MET A 853 -6.54 -26.26 -4.71
CA MET A 853 -7.12 -25.11 -4.01
C MET A 853 -6.42 -23.84 -4.50
N GLU A 854 -7.19 -22.78 -4.70
CA GLU A 854 -6.70 -21.42 -4.93
C GLU A 854 -7.29 -20.46 -3.89
N ILE A 855 -6.45 -19.58 -3.35
CA ILE A 855 -6.85 -18.43 -2.53
C ILE A 855 -6.36 -17.17 -3.25
N PRO A 856 -7.24 -16.31 -3.78
CA PRO A 856 -6.84 -15.02 -4.34
C PRO A 856 -6.12 -14.14 -3.32
N VAL A 857 -5.06 -13.45 -3.74
CA VAL A 857 -4.32 -12.55 -2.84
C VAL A 857 -5.06 -11.22 -2.72
N THR A 858 -5.56 -10.93 -1.52
CA THR A 858 -6.12 -9.61 -1.15
C THR A 858 -5.01 -8.61 -0.82
N GLU A 859 -5.31 -7.31 -0.79
CA GLU A 859 -4.31 -6.28 -0.42
C GLU A 859 -3.91 -6.42 1.06
N GLU A 860 -4.86 -6.80 1.93
CA GLU A 860 -4.60 -7.12 3.34
C GLU A 860 -3.69 -8.35 3.48
N MET A 861 -3.85 -9.35 2.62
CA MET A 861 -2.97 -10.51 2.57
C MET A 861 -1.59 -10.14 2.06
N LEU A 862 -1.48 -9.33 1.01
CA LEU A 862 -0.20 -8.84 0.50
C LEU A 862 0.54 -8.04 1.58
N ARG A 863 -0.19 -7.18 2.31
CA ARG A 863 0.36 -6.45 3.46
C ARG A 863 0.83 -7.41 4.54
N PHE A 864 0.01 -8.37 4.99
CA PHE A 864 0.44 -9.38 5.96
C PHE A 864 1.70 -10.15 5.49
N LEU A 865 1.76 -10.51 4.21
CA LEU A 865 2.93 -11.18 3.62
C LEU A 865 4.15 -10.25 3.49
N THR A 866 3.98 -8.93 3.52
CA THR A 866 5.08 -7.94 3.48
C THR A 866 5.55 -7.64 4.90
N ASP A 867 4.62 -7.37 5.82
CA ASP A 867 4.85 -7.01 7.22
C ASP A 867 5.46 -8.16 8.04
N TYR A 868 5.16 -9.44 7.72
CA TYR A 868 5.52 -10.60 8.56
C TYR A 868 6.32 -11.72 7.88
N CYS A 869 6.50 -11.76 6.55
CA CYS A 869 7.28 -12.85 5.94
C CYS A 869 8.80 -12.64 6.06
N HIS A 870 9.50 -13.69 6.47
CA HIS A 870 10.96 -13.75 6.40
C HIS A 870 11.39 -14.63 5.22
N VAL A 871 12.36 -14.20 4.40
CA VAL A 871 12.81 -15.04 3.27
C VAL A 871 13.67 -16.21 3.76
N GLN A 872 13.36 -17.44 3.36
CA GLN A 872 14.00 -18.66 3.85
C GLN A 872 15.04 -19.20 2.87
N ALA A 873 16.22 -18.58 2.88
CA ALA A 873 17.53 -19.16 2.54
C ALA A 873 18.61 -18.08 2.75
N PRO A 874 18.97 -17.75 4.01
CA PRO A 874 19.96 -16.71 4.26
C PRO A 874 21.33 -17.09 3.66
N TYR A 875 22.03 -16.12 3.09
CA TYR A 875 23.35 -16.32 2.49
C TYR A 875 24.39 -16.76 3.53
N GLU A 876 24.32 -16.20 4.73
CA GLU A 876 25.07 -16.59 5.93
C GLU A 876 24.14 -16.67 7.15
N GLY A 877 24.34 -17.69 7.99
CA GLY A 877 23.62 -17.87 9.26
C GLY A 877 22.33 -18.70 9.16
N GLY A 878 21.44 -18.52 10.14
CA GLY A 878 20.13 -19.16 10.21
C GLY A 878 19.02 -18.14 10.49
N LYS A 879 17.76 -18.55 10.36
CA LYS A 879 16.61 -17.69 10.73
C LYS A 879 16.73 -17.31 12.22
N PRO A 880 16.73 -16.01 12.60
CA PRO A 880 16.82 -15.61 14.01
C PRO A 880 15.67 -16.21 14.84
N ALA A 881 15.95 -16.52 16.12
CA ALA A 881 15.02 -17.23 17.01
C ALA A 881 13.64 -16.55 17.10
N ALA A 882 13.64 -15.21 17.21
CA ALA A 882 12.42 -14.41 17.27
C ALA A 882 11.47 -14.67 16.08
N PHE A 883 12.01 -14.79 14.86
CA PHE A 883 11.21 -14.99 13.66
C PHE A 883 10.85 -16.47 13.38
N MET A 884 11.16 -17.42 14.27
CA MET A 884 10.96 -18.84 13.98
C MET A 884 9.49 -19.24 13.72
N GLY A 885 8.52 -18.46 14.23
CA GLY A 885 7.08 -18.62 14.03
C GLY A 885 6.56 -17.91 12.77
N ASN A 886 7.23 -16.84 12.31
CA ASN A 886 6.82 -16.09 11.14
C ASN A 886 6.68 -16.96 9.88
N PRO A 887 5.73 -16.65 8.99
CA PRO A 887 5.71 -17.16 7.63
C PRO A 887 7.06 -17.03 6.92
N ASN A 888 7.30 -17.90 5.95
CA ASN A 888 8.47 -17.82 5.09
C ASN A 888 8.08 -17.54 3.64
N LEU A 889 8.90 -16.76 2.93
CA LEU A 889 8.95 -16.78 1.47
C LEU A 889 10.11 -17.69 1.03
N LYS A 890 9.83 -18.72 0.22
CA LYS A 890 10.75 -19.85 0.01
C LYS A 890 10.91 -20.23 -1.47
N ASN A 891 12.13 -20.05 -1.98
CA ASN A 891 12.50 -20.39 -3.36
C ASN A 891 12.79 -21.89 -3.53
N GLU A 892 11.77 -22.73 -3.40
CA GLU A 892 11.84 -24.19 -3.58
C GLU A 892 11.08 -24.70 -4.81
N GLY A 893 11.63 -25.77 -5.42
CA GLY A 893 11.02 -26.47 -6.56
C GLY A 893 11.07 -25.74 -7.91
N GLN A 894 10.48 -26.37 -8.94
CA GLN A 894 10.26 -25.73 -10.24
C GLN A 894 9.16 -24.65 -10.15
N ALA A 895 8.17 -24.82 -9.27
CA ALA A 895 7.01 -23.94 -9.12
C ALA A 895 7.28 -22.61 -8.36
N GLY A 896 8.53 -22.11 -8.32
CA GLY A 896 8.81 -20.87 -7.59
C GLY A 896 10.19 -20.23 -7.69
N GLY A 897 11.29 -20.95 -7.98
CA GLY A 897 12.56 -20.22 -8.20
C GLY A 897 13.89 -20.93 -7.98
N ARG A 898 13.96 -22.26 -7.99
CA ARG A 898 15.24 -22.97 -7.74
C ARG A 898 16.33 -22.79 -8.83
N GLY A 899 16.07 -22.03 -9.89
CA GLY A 899 17.03 -21.84 -10.99
C GLY A 899 16.65 -20.80 -12.04
N GLY A 900 15.93 -19.74 -11.68
CA GLY A 900 15.57 -18.68 -12.63
C GLY A 900 15.33 -17.34 -11.93
N GLU A 901 15.93 -16.27 -12.46
CA GLU A 901 15.94 -14.92 -11.88
C GLU A 901 14.55 -14.26 -11.78
N GLY A 902 13.56 -14.80 -12.50
CA GLY A 902 12.16 -14.35 -12.50
C GLY A 902 11.19 -15.20 -11.66
N GLY A 903 11.67 -16.15 -10.86
CA GLY A 903 10.81 -16.99 -10.00
C GLY A 903 10.02 -16.18 -8.95
N ILE A 904 8.85 -16.69 -8.54
CA ILE A 904 8.03 -16.13 -7.45
C ILE A 904 8.10 -17.10 -6.25
N PRO A 905 8.54 -16.67 -5.05
CA PRO A 905 8.67 -17.53 -3.88
C PRO A 905 7.36 -18.22 -3.50
N ASN A 906 7.44 -19.46 -3.01
CA ASN A 906 6.32 -20.10 -2.32
C ASN A 906 6.10 -19.41 -0.97
N VAL A 907 4.84 -19.25 -0.54
CA VAL A 907 4.48 -18.85 0.82
C VAL A 907 4.45 -20.09 1.70
N VAL A 908 5.13 -20.06 2.84
CA VAL A 908 5.04 -21.10 3.88
C VAL A 908 4.43 -20.48 5.12
N LEU A 909 3.16 -20.79 5.36
CA LEU A 909 2.45 -20.38 6.57
C LEU A 909 2.77 -21.34 7.72
N LYS A 910 2.68 -20.86 8.96
CA LYS A 910 2.88 -21.66 10.17
C LYS A 910 1.61 -21.66 11.01
N ARG A 911 1.64 -22.42 12.10
CA ARG A 911 0.59 -22.39 13.12
C ARG A 911 0.63 -21.11 13.94
N GLU A 912 1.83 -20.63 14.29
CA GLU A 912 2.06 -19.37 14.98
C GLU A 912 1.48 -18.19 14.17
N GLY A 913 0.68 -17.33 14.82
CA GLY A 913 0.08 -16.14 14.20
C GLY A 913 -0.88 -16.39 13.03
N PHE A 914 -1.35 -17.64 12.83
CA PHE A 914 -2.22 -17.99 11.71
C PHE A 914 -3.57 -17.24 11.71
N ALA A 915 -4.04 -16.74 12.86
CA ALA A 915 -5.22 -15.88 12.95
C ALA A 915 -5.12 -14.67 12.02
N SER A 916 -4.00 -13.94 12.11
CA SER A 916 -3.77 -12.72 11.34
C SER A 916 -3.73 -13.00 9.83
N PHE A 917 -3.17 -14.13 9.41
CA PHE A 917 -3.27 -14.57 8.01
C PHE A 917 -4.72 -14.90 7.61
N TRP A 918 -5.38 -15.79 8.37
CA TRP A 918 -6.69 -16.31 8.00
C TRP A 918 -7.77 -15.22 7.92
N HIS A 919 -7.64 -14.16 8.74
CA HIS A 919 -8.51 -12.98 8.67
C HIS A 919 -8.43 -12.23 7.32
N THR A 920 -7.32 -12.34 6.58
CA THR A 920 -7.17 -11.73 5.24
C THR A 920 -7.83 -12.54 4.12
N VAL A 921 -8.14 -13.82 4.37
CA VAL A 921 -8.79 -14.71 3.39
C VAL A 921 -10.26 -14.33 3.25
N SER A 922 -10.68 -13.98 2.03
CA SER A 922 -12.08 -13.68 1.69
C SER A 922 -12.80 -14.87 1.07
N GLU A 923 -12.11 -15.69 0.26
CA GLU A 923 -12.67 -16.87 -0.38
C GLU A 923 -11.62 -17.94 -0.69
N VAL A 924 -12.09 -19.18 -0.85
CA VAL A 924 -11.32 -20.35 -1.25
C VAL A 924 -12.00 -21.02 -2.45
N ARG A 925 -11.23 -21.25 -3.52
CA ARG A 925 -11.69 -21.89 -4.77
C ARG A 925 -11.09 -23.29 -4.89
N PHE A 926 -11.83 -24.22 -5.50
CA PHE A 926 -11.38 -25.60 -5.72
C PHE A 926 -11.63 -26.06 -7.16
N VAL A 927 -10.65 -26.76 -7.74
CA VAL A 927 -10.73 -27.38 -9.07
C VAL A 927 -10.04 -28.74 -9.07
N GLU A 928 -10.38 -29.63 -10.01
CA GLU A 928 -9.70 -30.91 -10.16
C GLU A 928 -8.26 -30.73 -10.69
N ALA A 929 -7.30 -31.37 -10.04
CA ALA A 929 -5.87 -31.22 -10.33
C ALA A 929 -5.50 -31.70 -11.74
N GLU A 930 -6.15 -32.77 -12.22
CA GLU A 930 -6.06 -33.28 -13.59
C GLU A 930 -6.33 -32.19 -14.65
N ASP A 931 -7.23 -31.27 -14.34
CA ASP A 931 -7.74 -30.24 -15.25
C ASP A 931 -7.04 -28.88 -15.12
N HIS A 932 -6.26 -28.68 -14.05
CA HIS A 932 -5.43 -27.49 -13.83
C HIS A 932 -3.95 -27.70 -14.23
N LEU A 933 -3.43 -28.92 -14.05
CA LEU A 933 -2.02 -29.23 -14.27
C LEU A 933 -1.72 -29.57 -15.73
N TRP A 934 -2.41 -30.58 -16.29
CA TRP A 934 -1.83 -31.37 -17.37
C TRP A 934 -2.44 -31.11 -18.75
N LYS A 935 -3.77 -30.98 -18.85
CA LYS A 935 -4.50 -30.96 -20.12
C LYS A 935 -4.52 -29.59 -20.81
N SER A 936 -3.82 -28.59 -20.26
CA SER A 936 -4.41 -27.24 -20.19
C SER A 936 -3.43 -26.06 -20.06
N ARG A 937 -2.14 -26.25 -20.37
CA ARG A 937 -1.13 -25.19 -20.30
C ARG A 937 -0.20 -25.24 -21.52
N SER A 938 0.07 -24.07 -22.10
CA SER A 938 0.83 -23.89 -23.34
C SER A 938 2.28 -24.39 -23.28
N ASN A 939 2.85 -24.45 -22.08
CA ASN A 939 4.20 -24.96 -21.82
C ASN A 939 4.27 -26.50 -21.62
N ASN A 940 3.12 -27.19 -21.52
CA ASN A 940 3.06 -28.64 -21.25
C ASN A 940 2.92 -29.51 -22.52
N ASP A 941 3.25 -28.96 -23.69
CA ASP A 941 3.05 -29.58 -25.00
C ASP A 941 3.72 -30.98 -25.16
N GLU A 942 4.93 -31.18 -24.61
CA GLU A 942 5.60 -32.50 -24.58
C GLU A 942 4.81 -33.52 -23.74
N LEU A 943 4.29 -33.08 -22.58
CA LEU A 943 3.55 -33.90 -21.62
C LEU A 943 2.16 -34.28 -22.14
N VAL A 944 1.47 -33.36 -22.82
CA VAL A 944 0.18 -33.63 -23.50
C VAL A 944 0.36 -34.67 -24.59
N ARG A 945 1.36 -34.51 -25.47
CA ARG A 945 1.67 -35.47 -26.54
C ARG A 945 2.08 -36.85 -25.99
N ALA A 946 2.83 -36.88 -24.88
CA ALA A 946 3.22 -38.12 -24.22
C ALA A 946 2.03 -38.83 -23.57
N ARG A 947 1.16 -38.10 -22.85
CA ARG A 947 -0.10 -38.62 -22.28
C ARG A 947 -1.04 -39.15 -23.36
N GLU A 948 -1.23 -38.43 -24.46
CA GLU A 948 -1.99 -38.93 -25.61
C GLU A 948 -1.42 -40.23 -26.17
N SER A 949 -0.09 -40.34 -26.25
CA SER A 949 0.59 -41.54 -26.74
C SER A 949 0.38 -42.73 -25.80
N GLN A 950 0.46 -42.52 -24.48
CA GLN A 950 0.14 -43.52 -23.46
C GLN A 950 -1.33 -43.95 -23.52
N GLU A 951 -2.27 -43.02 -23.70
CA GLU A 951 -3.70 -43.36 -23.78
C GLU A 951 -4.04 -44.13 -25.09
N ARG A 952 -3.41 -43.77 -26.21
CA ARG A 952 -3.48 -44.54 -27.47
C ARG A 952 -2.92 -45.95 -27.29
N GLN A 953 -1.77 -46.10 -26.61
CA GLN A 953 -1.20 -47.41 -26.28
C GLN A 953 -2.13 -48.23 -25.38
N ARG A 954 -2.67 -47.65 -24.29
CA ARG A 954 -3.59 -48.34 -23.38
C ARG A 954 -4.86 -48.81 -24.12
N LYS A 955 -5.43 -47.99 -25.00
CA LYS A 955 -6.59 -48.37 -25.84
C LYS A 955 -6.26 -49.51 -26.81
N ILE A 956 -5.03 -49.56 -27.35
CA ILE A 956 -4.55 -50.67 -28.19
C ILE A 956 -4.39 -51.96 -27.36
N GLU A 957 -3.85 -51.88 -26.14
CA GLU A 957 -3.68 -53.02 -25.24
C GLU A 957 -5.01 -53.55 -24.70
N GLU A 958 -5.92 -52.66 -24.31
CA GLU A 958 -7.28 -52.97 -23.89
C GLU A 958 -8.06 -53.64 -25.05
N ALA A 959 -7.86 -53.16 -26.30
CA ALA A 959 -8.41 -53.81 -27.49
C ALA A 959 -7.75 -55.16 -27.85
N LYS A 960 -6.46 -55.37 -27.53
CA LYS A 960 -5.81 -56.69 -27.65
C LYS A 960 -6.37 -57.66 -26.61
N LYS A 961 -6.40 -57.26 -25.34
CA LYS A 961 -6.94 -58.07 -24.24
C LYS A 961 -8.40 -58.45 -24.50
N ASN A 962 -9.24 -57.50 -24.90
CA ASN A 962 -10.63 -57.76 -25.26
C ASN A 962 -10.81 -58.68 -26.50
N LYS A 963 -9.79 -58.82 -27.36
CA LYS A 963 -9.77 -59.84 -28.43
C LYS A 963 -9.31 -61.20 -27.90
N GLU A 964 -8.29 -61.24 -27.06
CA GLU A 964 -7.81 -62.48 -26.44
C GLU A 964 -8.85 -63.10 -25.50
N ASP A 965 -9.52 -62.31 -24.68
CA ASP A 965 -10.54 -62.79 -23.76
C ASP A 965 -11.82 -63.19 -24.52
N LYS A 966 -12.15 -62.56 -25.65
CA LYS A 966 -13.17 -63.07 -26.59
C LYS A 966 -12.75 -64.38 -27.25
N LYS A 967 -11.48 -64.54 -27.64
CA LYS A 967 -10.96 -65.78 -28.23
C LYS A 967 -11.01 -66.93 -27.22
N LYS A 968 -10.53 -66.71 -25.98
CA LYS A 968 -10.64 -67.67 -24.86
C LYS A 968 -12.09 -67.97 -24.50
N PHE A 969 -13.00 -67.01 -24.61
CA PHE A 969 -14.42 -67.26 -24.40
C PHE A 969 -14.96 -68.20 -25.48
N GLN A 970 -14.71 -67.91 -26.76
CA GLN A 970 -15.10 -68.78 -27.88
C GLN A 970 -14.53 -70.20 -27.74
N GLU A 971 -13.24 -70.32 -27.42
CA GLU A 971 -12.54 -71.60 -27.20
C GLU A 971 -13.06 -72.40 -25.99
N ASN A 972 -13.71 -71.75 -25.01
CA ASN A 972 -14.35 -72.43 -23.88
C ASN A 972 -15.87 -72.66 -24.07
N THR A 973 -16.53 -71.95 -25.00
CA THR A 973 -17.95 -72.16 -25.32
C THR A 973 -18.20 -73.29 -26.31
N ASP A 974 -17.16 -73.96 -26.81
CA ASP A 974 -17.27 -75.01 -27.83
C ASP A 974 -16.92 -76.46 -27.34
N PRO A 975 -17.52 -76.97 -26.25
CA PRO A 975 -17.31 -78.36 -25.81
C PRO A 975 -18.36 -79.34 -26.37
N TYR A 976 -19.15 -78.98 -27.39
CA TYR A 976 -20.37 -79.70 -27.77
C TYR A 976 -20.43 -80.34 -29.18
N GLU A 977 -19.31 -80.40 -29.93
CA GLU A 977 -19.16 -81.37 -31.04
C GLU A 977 -18.93 -82.81 -30.53
N GLY A 978 -19.66 -83.20 -29.48
CA GLY A 978 -19.38 -84.33 -28.60
C GLY A 978 -20.48 -85.41 -28.53
N GLY A 979 -21.13 -85.72 -29.66
CA GLY A 979 -21.92 -86.95 -29.80
C GLY A 979 -23.43 -86.79 -30.00
N LEU A 980 -23.85 -86.42 -31.22
CA LEU A 980 -25.22 -86.66 -31.69
C LEU A 980 -25.31 -88.07 -32.31
N GLY A 981 -25.38 -89.08 -31.43
CA GLY A 981 -25.46 -90.49 -31.82
C GLY A 981 -26.90 -91.05 -31.82
N LEU A 982 -27.36 -91.46 -33.00
CA LEU A 982 -28.31 -92.57 -33.24
C LEU A 982 -29.47 -92.81 -32.24
N PHE A 983 -30.60 -92.13 -32.46
CA PHE A 983 -31.98 -92.66 -32.31
C PHE A 983 -32.90 -91.77 -33.19
N GLY A 984 -34.00 -92.23 -33.79
CA GLY A 984 -34.65 -93.55 -33.83
C GLY A 984 -36.12 -93.33 -34.22
N ASP A 985 -36.71 -94.19 -35.08
CA ASP A 985 -38.07 -93.98 -35.61
C ASP A 985 -39.18 -94.22 -34.56
N ASP A 986 -40.17 -93.31 -34.51
CA ASP A 986 -41.63 -93.55 -34.36
C ASP A 986 -42.43 -92.23 -34.52
#